data_AF-A0A8T1YNA0-F1
#
_entry.id   AF-A0A8T1YNA0-F1
#
_cell.length_a   1.000
_cell.length_b   1.000
_cell.length_c   1.000
_cell.angle_alpha   90.00
_cell.angle_beta   90.00
_cell.angle_gamma   90.00
#
_symmetry.space_group_name_H-M   'P 1'
#
loop_
_entity.id
_entity.type
_entity.pdbx_description
1 polymer ?
#
loop_
_entity_poly.entity_id
_entity_poly.type
_entity_poly.pdbx_seq_one_letter_code
_entity_poly.pdbx_strand_id
1 'polypeptide(L)'
;MLKSVLAAMPAYTMSCFKLPNSLYKRIQSALTRFWWDASMEKKKMCWVSWKKLTKAKGEGGLGFRDLQGFNDALLAKLSWRILTKPDCLLAKTLLGKYCHSSSFLDCKVRTATSHGWRGICVGRDLLKTQLGRVIGNGNTTRLWHDPWISLSSPQRPMGPAPEHTQDWLVSELISTESLDWDKEKVRQTFPELEQEILGLRLSSLGAADTYAWLPSKTGAYTAKSGYYEYLKAEAEPTQDQCQGENKGFNWSKEIWNIKSSPKMKFLLWKAMRGALPLGENLKARKIAIATGCPFCGEEESALHLFFKCSFANSVWKLAPFKTSIASERLSSFREGIEASKLLVCLPPTGVNAGPLLPWIIWAIWIARNQKIFQDKTAIPMETLVHAITIAKEWQQAQEPISESNHKPIKLSTRNRVEAGVVYCQTDAAWIESQRAAGFGWILSNRLESFRQEGTATSLHIRSPLMAEIVAIHLAIQNALALGITNLSIASDSKQAIEAIKSKQPSKELHGILHDILILSLNFCKISFNFIPREENQEADALAKSSLKTLWRNPKSNGKLPPGSMGFPVIGETFEFMKPHDAIQIPTFVKEKVLRHGPVFKTSLFGGKVIISTDIGLNMEIAKTNHIPGMPKSLVRLFGANNLFVNKDTHKHARSLTNQFLGSQALKLRMIQDIDFLARTHIKEGARKGCLDVKETTSKIIIECLAKKVMGEMEPEAAKELTLCWTFFPTEWFRFAWNIPGTGVYRMVKARNRMIKVLKETVLKKRASGEELGEVFKTIFGDTERGAETISLESATEYIFTLFLLANETTPMVLAATIKLISDNPKVMQELQREHEGIVRDKIEKNEKADLTWEDYKSMTFTMMVINESLRITSTVPTMLRVIGHEFKYGDYTIPAGWIFMGYPYVHFNPENYDDPLAFNPWRWEGKDLSANVSKTYLPFGSGSRLCVGAEFVKLQMAIFIHHLSRYRWSMKTETPVLRRFVLMLPRGSDVQISEDTKTG
;
A
#
# COMPACT_ATOMS: atom_id res chain seq x y z
N MET A 1 29.67 -4.30 -45.44
CA MET A 1 30.46 -5.40 -46.05
C MET A 1 31.25 -6.23 -45.02
N LEU A 2 32.27 -5.71 -44.33
CA LEU A 2 33.04 -6.50 -43.32
C LEU A 2 32.14 -7.20 -42.28
N LYS A 3 31.22 -6.46 -41.66
CA LYS A 3 30.30 -7.01 -40.65
C LYS A 3 29.18 -7.88 -41.23
N SER A 4 28.72 -7.55 -42.44
CA SER A 4 27.51 -8.13 -43.03
C SER A 4 27.79 -9.35 -43.91
N VAL A 5 29.01 -9.48 -44.45
CA VAL A 5 29.39 -10.52 -45.39
C VAL A 5 30.59 -11.30 -44.86
N LEU A 6 31.78 -10.68 -44.81
CA LEU A 6 33.03 -11.39 -44.56
C LEU A 6 33.11 -12.02 -43.14
N ALA A 7 32.61 -11.33 -42.12
CA ALA A 7 32.54 -11.88 -40.75
C ALA A 7 31.39 -12.88 -40.55
N ALA A 8 30.42 -12.94 -41.46
CA ALA A 8 29.28 -13.84 -41.39
C ALA A 8 29.55 -15.19 -42.11
N MET A 9 30.40 -15.20 -43.14
CA MET A 9 30.77 -16.41 -43.89
C MET A 9 31.20 -17.60 -43.01
N PRO A 10 32.10 -17.45 -42.02
CA PRO A 10 32.50 -18.58 -41.17
C PRO A 10 31.46 -18.94 -40.09
N ALA A 11 30.35 -18.21 -39.94
CA ALA A 11 29.46 -18.33 -38.78
C ALA A 11 28.78 -19.71 -38.69
N TYR A 12 28.44 -20.33 -39.82
CA TYR A 12 27.86 -21.68 -39.84
C TYR A 12 28.86 -22.70 -39.27
N THR A 13 30.09 -22.73 -39.79
CA THR A 13 31.14 -23.65 -39.30
C THR A 13 31.48 -23.38 -37.83
N MET A 14 31.60 -22.12 -37.44
CA MET A 14 31.84 -21.73 -36.04
C MET A 14 30.69 -22.10 -35.10
N SER A 15 29.46 -22.26 -35.61
CA SER A 15 28.35 -22.73 -34.78
C SER A 15 28.42 -24.22 -34.45
N CYS A 16 29.19 -24.99 -35.22
CA CYS A 16 29.34 -26.44 -35.04
C CYS A 16 30.69 -26.82 -34.44
N PHE A 17 31.76 -26.08 -34.76
CA PHE A 17 33.13 -26.41 -34.41
C PHE A 17 33.91 -25.21 -33.89
N LYS A 18 34.87 -25.48 -33.01
CA LYS A 18 35.90 -24.50 -32.63
C LYS A 18 36.96 -24.47 -33.73
N LEU A 19 37.20 -23.32 -34.34
CA LEU A 19 38.26 -23.22 -35.37
C LEU A 19 39.66 -23.19 -34.73
N PRO A 20 40.70 -23.67 -35.43
CA PRO A 20 42.08 -23.55 -34.96
C PRO A 20 42.56 -22.10 -34.86
N ASN A 21 43.42 -21.81 -33.87
CA ASN A 21 43.98 -20.47 -33.66
C ASN A 21 44.72 -19.89 -34.88
N SER A 22 45.39 -20.74 -35.66
CA SER A 22 46.06 -20.34 -36.89
C SER A 22 45.07 -19.81 -37.94
N LEU A 23 43.88 -20.40 -38.03
CA LEU A 23 42.83 -19.98 -38.97
C LEU A 23 42.21 -18.65 -38.55
N TYR A 24 41.95 -18.41 -37.26
CA TYR A 24 41.49 -17.10 -36.78
C TYR A 24 42.46 -15.98 -37.18
N LYS A 25 43.77 -16.18 -36.96
CA LYS A 25 44.81 -15.21 -37.33
C LYS A 25 44.83 -14.91 -38.83
N ARG A 26 44.67 -15.94 -39.67
CA ARG A 26 44.61 -15.77 -41.15
C ARG A 26 43.40 -14.95 -41.58
N ILE A 27 42.20 -15.27 -41.05
CA ILE A 27 40.97 -14.54 -41.38
C ILE A 27 41.07 -13.11 -40.86
N GLN A 28 41.51 -12.91 -39.61
CA GLN A 28 41.70 -11.57 -39.03
C GLN A 28 42.68 -10.71 -39.85
N SER A 29 43.78 -11.30 -40.33
CA SER A 29 44.72 -10.61 -41.21
C SER A 29 44.04 -10.13 -42.48
N ALA A 30 43.27 -11.00 -43.15
CA ALA A 30 42.51 -10.65 -44.34
C ALA A 30 41.48 -9.53 -44.07
N LEU A 31 40.74 -9.60 -42.96
CA LEU A 31 39.77 -8.56 -42.57
C LEU A 31 40.45 -7.21 -42.26
N THR A 32 41.62 -7.25 -41.62
CA THR A 32 42.42 -6.06 -41.29
C THR A 32 42.91 -5.38 -42.57
N ARG A 33 43.44 -6.17 -43.50
CA ARG A 33 43.93 -5.69 -44.80
C ARG A 33 42.80 -5.13 -45.65
N PHE A 34 41.68 -5.84 -45.72
CA PHE A 34 40.48 -5.37 -46.39
C PHE A 34 40.01 -4.00 -45.87
N TRP A 35 40.17 -3.73 -44.57
CA TRP A 35 39.76 -2.44 -43.98
C TRP A 35 40.71 -1.28 -44.29
N TRP A 36 42.02 -1.52 -44.31
CA TRP A 36 43.02 -0.45 -44.41
C TRP A 36 43.55 -0.24 -45.83
N ASP A 37 43.67 -1.29 -46.63
CA ASP A 37 44.27 -1.24 -47.97
C ASP A 37 43.31 -0.61 -48.99
N ALA A 38 43.86 0.07 -50.01
CA ALA A 38 43.03 0.66 -51.07
C ALA A 38 42.72 -0.30 -52.20
N SER A 39 43.64 -1.21 -52.48
CA SER A 39 43.53 -2.28 -53.48
C SER A 39 44.42 -3.44 -53.03
N MET A 40 44.27 -4.62 -53.64
CA MET A 40 45.06 -5.81 -53.27
C MET A 40 46.58 -5.60 -53.45
N GLU A 41 46.98 -4.71 -54.36
CA GLU A 41 48.38 -4.43 -54.68
C GLU A 41 48.99 -3.34 -53.79
N LYS A 42 48.18 -2.43 -53.24
CA LYS A 42 48.65 -1.26 -52.46
C LYS A 42 48.36 -1.43 -50.97
N LYS A 43 49.32 -2.01 -50.25
CA LYS A 43 49.28 -2.12 -48.79
C LYS A 43 49.38 -0.75 -48.14
N LYS A 44 48.39 -0.39 -47.32
CA LYS A 44 48.37 0.85 -46.54
C LYS A 44 48.71 0.59 -45.08
N MET A 45 49.08 1.66 -44.38
CA MET A 45 49.39 1.59 -42.97
C MET A 45 48.14 1.31 -42.12
N CYS A 46 48.26 0.35 -41.21
CA CYS A 46 47.23 0.04 -40.22
C CYS A 46 47.37 0.98 -39.02
N TRP A 47 46.59 2.06 -39.00
CA TRP A 47 46.70 3.11 -37.98
C TRP A 47 46.24 2.67 -36.59
N VAL A 48 45.22 1.80 -36.51
CA VAL A 48 44.64 1.31 -35.26
C VAL A 48 44.68 -0.22 -35.25
N SER A 49 45.11 -0.81 -34.13
CA SER A 49 45.20 -2.27 -33.98
C SER A 49 43.84 -2.95 -34.05
N TRP A 50 43.80 -4.18 -34.55
CA TRP A 50 42.54 -4.93 -34.68
C TRP A 50 41.81 -5.11 -33.34
N LYS A 51 42.54 -5.39 -32.24
CA LYS A 51 42.00 -5.46 -30.87
C LYS A 51 41.27 -4.17 -30.44
N LYS A 52 41.73 -3.00 -30.89
CA LYS A 52 41.03 -1.71 -30.64
C LYS A 52 39.82 -1.53 -31.56
N LEU A 53 39.85 -2.07 -32.78
CA LEU A 53 38.73 -2.00 -33.74
C LEU A 53 37.55 -2.90 -33.36
N THR A 54 37.80 -4.04 -32.69
CA THR A 54 36.77 -4.99 -32.26
C THR A 54 35.96 -4.53 -31.05
N LYS A 55 36.48 -3.56 -30.27
CA LYS A 55 35.73 -2.92 -29.18
C LYS A 55 34.42 -2.29 -29.66
N ALA A 56 33.44 -2.16 -28.76
CA ALA A 56 32.18 -1.52 -29.08
C ALA A 56 32.39 -0.05 -29.47
N LYS A 57 31.47 0.51 -30.28
CA LYS A 57 31.51 1.93 -30.66
C LYS A 57 31.50 2.86 -29.44
N GLY A 58 30.75 2.51 -28.40
CA GLY A 58 30.68 3.25 -27.13
C GLY A 58 31.99 3.23 -26.31
N GLU A 59 32.88 2.29 -26.59
CA GLU A 59 34.23 2.18 -25.99
C GLU A 59 35.32 2.70 -26.96
N GLY A 60 34.89 3.33 -28.06
CA GLY A 60 35.73 3.92 -29.08
C GLY A 60 36.32 2.93 -30.10
N GLY A 61 35.79 1.71 -30.21
CA GLY A 61 36.09 0.82 -31.32
C GLY A 61 35.16 1.04 -32.51
N LEU A 62 35.21 0.15 -33.51
CA LEU A 62 34.29 0.15 -34.64
C LEU A 62 33.23 -0.95 -34.54
N GLY A 63 33.32 -1.81 -33.52
CA GLY A 63 32.43 -2.95 -33.29
C GLY A 63 32.60 -4.06 -34.33
N PHE A 64 33.81 -4.28 -34.84
CA PHE A 64 34.11 -5.50 -35.58
C PHE A 64 34.09 -6.71 -34.63
N ARG A 65 33.85 -7.92 -35.16
CA ARG A 65 33.80 -9.12 -34.33
C ARG A 65 35.20 -9.67 -34.16
N ASP A 66 35.56 -9.97 -32.91
CA ASP A 66 36.59 -10.94 -32.61
C ASP A 66 36.05 -12.34 -32.94
N LEU A 67 36.72 -13.03 -33.86
CA LEU A 67 36.20 -14.29 -34.40
C LEU A 67 36.32 -15.43 -33.40
N GLN A 68 37.33 -15.40 -32.54
CA GLN A 68 37.56 -16.43 -31.54
C GLN A 68 36.46 -16.41 -30.47
N GLY A 69 36.21 -15.25 -29.87
CA GLY A 69 35.14 -15.06 -28.90
C GLY A 69 33.75 -15.24 -29.51
N PHE A 70 33.57 -14.85 -30.79
CA PHE A 70 32.30 -15.08 -31.47
C PHE A 70 32.04 -16.58 -31.73
N ASN A 71 33.08 -17.36 -32.04
CA ASN A 71 32.96 -18.81 -32.14
C ASN A 71 32.55 -19.44 -30.80
N ASP A 72 33.17 -19.03 -29.69
CA ASP A 72 32.85 -19.57 -28.36
C ASP A 72 31.42 -19.25 -27.94
N ALA A 73 30.97 -18.03 -28.23
CA ALA A 73 29.59 -17.64 -27.99
C ALA A 73 28.57 -18.41 -28.88
N LEU A 74 28.96 -18.81 -30.08
CA LEU A 74 28.10 -19.67 -30.90
C LEU A 74 28.05 -21.11 -30.36
N LEU A 75 29.19 -21.66 -29.94
CA LEU A 75 29.26 -23.01 -29.36
C LEU A 75 28.51 -23.10 -28.02
N ALA A 76 28.58 -22.06 -27.20
CA ALA A 76 27.80 -21.94 -25.97
C ALA A 76 26.29 -22.01 -26.21
N LYS A 77 25.79 -21.67 -27.42
CA LYS A 77 24.37 -21.88 -27.77
C LYS A 77 24.01 -23.37 -27.86
N LEU A 78 24.92 -24.23 -28.32
CA LEU A 78 24.74 -25.68 -28.30
C LEU A 78 24.77 -26.21 -26.87
N SER A 79 25.75 -25.77 -26.07
CA SER A 79 25.86 -26.13 -24.65
C SER A 79 24.62 -25.71 -23.86
N TRP A 80 24.06 -24.54 -24.15
CA TRP A 80 22.82 -24.06 -23.55
C TRP A 80 21.62 -24.96 -23.89
N ARG A 81 21.53 -25.42 -25.15
CA ARG A 81 20.47 -26.33 -25.58
C ARG A 81 20.58 -27.69 -24.90
N ILE A 82 21.79 -28.22 -24.72
CA ILE A 82 22.03 -29.47 -23.98
C ILE A 82 21.60 -29.31 -22.52
N LEU A 83 21.93 -28.17 -21.91
CA LEU A 83 21.60 -27.89 -20.51
C LEU A 83 20.09 -27.69 -20.26
N THR A 84 19.39 -26.98 -21.14
CA THR A 84 17.97 -26.61 -20.96
C THR A 84 16.98 -27.59 -21.59
N LYS A 85 17.43 -28.42 -22.52
CA LYS A 85 16.60 -29.45 -23.19
C LYS A 85 17.36 -30.80 -23.20
N PRO A 86 17.59 -31.39 -22.01
CA PRO A 86 18.34 -32.65 -21.90
C PRO A 86 17.68 -33.80 -22.67
N ASP A 87 16.37 -33.73 -22.89
CA ASP A 87 15.61 -34.78 -23.59
C ASP A 87 15.71 -34.74 -25.11
N CYS A 88 16.29 -33.68 -25.69
CA CYS A 88 16.44 -33.65 -27.14
C CYS A 88 17.50 -34.67 -27.60
N LEU A 89 17.34 -35.20 -28.82
CA LEU A 89 18.22 -36.25 -29.37
C LEU A 89 19.71 -35.91 -29.27
N LEU A 90 20.07 -34.65 -29.55
CA LEU A 90 21.45 -34.15 -29.43
C LEU A 90 21.99 -34.32 -28.00
N ALA A 91 21.22 -33.91 -27.00
CA ALA A 91 21.61 -33.96 -25.61
C ALA A 91 21.68 -35.41 -25.12
N LYS A 92 20.65 -36.23 -25.35
CA LYS A 92 20.64 -37.66 -25.00
C LYS A 92 21.87 -38.40 -25.55
N THR A 93 22.19 -38.19 -26.83
CA THR A 93 23.33 -38.85 -27.48
C THR A 93 24.67 -38.42 -26.89
N LEU A 94 24.88 -37.12 -26.70
CA LEU A 94 26.16 -36.60 -26.21
C LEU A 94 26.36 -36.86 -24.72
N LEU A 95 25.33 -36.67 -23.90
CA LEU A 95 25.37 -36.94 -22.47
C LEU A 95 25.55 -38.45 -22.22
N GLY A 96 24.84 -39.30 -22.96
CA GLY A 96 24.99 -40.75 -22.86
C GLY A 96 26.39 -41.26 -23.26
N LYS A 97 27.10 -40.57 -24.15
CA LYS A 97 28.46 -40.94 -24.58
C LYS A 97 29.58 -40.40 -23.69
N TYR A 98 29.41 -39.20 -23.12
CA TYR A 98 30.51 -38.49 -22.45
C TYR A 98 30.29 -38.26 -20.95
N CYS A 99 29.05 -38.29 -20.46
CA CYS A 99 28.67 -37.93 -19.09
C CYS A 99 28.10 -39.12 -18.31
N HIS A 100 28.89 -40.21 -18.18
CA HIS A 100 28.45 -41.43 -17.48
C HIS A 100 28.38 -41.29 -15.94
N SER A 101 29.34 -40.56 -15.35
CA SER A 101 29.55 -40.52 -13.89
C SER A 101 29.49 -39.10 -13.31
N SER A 102 29.11 -38.11 -14.11
CA SER A 102 29.16 -36.70 -13.73
C SER A 102 28.14 -35.89 -14.53
N SER A 103 27.65 -34.79 -13.95
CA SER A 103 26.79 -33.84 -14.65
C SER A 103 27.46 -33.25 -15.90
N PHE A 104 26.68 -32.71 -16.84
CA PHE A 104 27.21 -32.00 -18.01
C PHE A 104 28.15 -30.86 -17.62
N LEU A 105 27.80 -30.14 -16.55
CA LEU A 105 28.60 -29.04 -16.03
C LEU A 105 29.94 -29.58 -15.51
N ASP A 106 29.98 -30.68 -14.78
CA ASP A 106 31.19 -31.15 -14.09
C ASP A 106 32.05 -32.15 -14.89
N CYS A 107 31.56 -32.58 -16.06
CA CYS A 107 32.25 -33.54 -16.91
C CYS A 107 33.65 -33.05 -17.36
N LYS A 108 34.70 -33.81 -17.04
CA LYS A 108 36.08 -33.49 -17.44
C LYS A 108 36.35 -33.89 -18.90
N VAL A 109 37.05 -33.02 -19.63
CA VAL A 109 37.45 -33.30 -21.02
C VAL A 109 38.64 -34.26 -21.03
N ARG A 110 38.45 -35.48 -21.52
CA ARG A 110 39.53 -36.48 -21.70
C ARG A 110 40.30 -36.24 -22.99
N THR A 111 41.55 -36.69 -23.05
CA THR A 111 42.43 -36.55 -24.24
C THR A 111 41.83 -37.21 -25.50
N ALA A 112 41.20 -38.38 -25.37
CA ALA A 112 40.58 -39.12 -26.48
C ALA A 112 39.19 -38.61 -26.94
N THR A 113 38.77 -37.39 -26.56
CA THR A 113 37.45 -36.84 -26.93
C THR A 113 37.39 -36.28 -28.36
N SER A 114 36.19 -36.33 -28.97
CA SER A 114 36.00 -35.77 -30.31
C SER A 114 36.15 -34.25 -30.33
N HIS A 115 36.60 -33.71 -31.47
CA HIS A 115 36.78 -32.27 -31.65
C HIS A 115 35.48 -31.46 -31.41
N GLY A 116 34.33 -31.99 -31.85
CA GLY A 116 33.03 -31.37 -31.60
C GLY A 116 32.68 -31.30 -30.11
N TRP A 117 32.96 -32.36 -29.34
CA TRP A 117 32.73 -32.35 -27.89
C TRP A 117 33.60 -31.32 -27.17
N ARG A 118 34.89 -31.22 -27.55
CA ARG A 118 35.79 -30.19 -27.01
C ARG A 118 35.22 -28.77 -27.25
N GLY A 119 34.69 -28.51 -28.44
CA GLY A 119 34.02 -27.24 -28.75
C GLY A 119 32.79 -26.97 -27.86
N ILE A 120 31.96 -27.98 -27.61
CA ILE A 120 30.81 -27.88 -26.69
C ILE A 120 31.27 -27.61 -25.25
N CYS A 121 32.36 -28.23 -24.81
CA CYS A 121 32.93 -27.96 -23.48
C CYS A 121 33.46 -26.52 -23.36
N VAL A 122 34.08 -25.95 -24.40
CA VAL A 122 34.46 -24.52 -24.41
C VAL A 122 33.23 -23.63 -24.24
N GLY A 123 32.16 -23.92 -24.98
CA GLY A 123 30.89 -23.20 -24.84
C GLY A 123 30.26 -23.35 -23.44
N ARG A 124 30.36 -24.54 -22.84
CA ARG A 124 29.89 -24.81 -21.47
C ARG A 124 30.70 -24.01 -20.43
N ASP A 125 32.02 -23.95 -20.59
CA ASP A 125 32.88 -23.23 -19.65
C ASP A 125 32.61 -21.72 -19.70
N LEU A 126 32.31 -21.17 -20.88
CA LEU A 126 31.78 -19.81 -21.01
C LEU A 126 30.44 -19.66 -20.27
N LEU A 127 29.52 -20.62 -20.38
CA LEU A 127 28.24 -20.56 -19.67
C LEU A 127 28.43 -20.54 -18.15
N LYS A 128 29.30 -21.37 -17.60
CA LYS A 128 29.54 -21.48 -16.14
C LYS A 128 29.86 -20.14 -15.48
N THR A 129 30.52 -19.23 -16.19
CA THR A 129 30.94 -17.93 -15.65
C THR A 129 29.76 -17.05 -15.20
N GLN A 130 28.58 -17.22 -15.79
CA GLN A 130 27.41 -16.36 -15.57
C GLN A 130 26.09 -17.15 -15.53
N LEU A 131 26.18 -18.43 -15.15
CA LEU A 131 25.03 -19.32 -15.00
C LEU A 131 24.42 -19.17 -13.60
N GLY A 132 23.10 -19.11 -13.52
CA GLY A 132 22.36 -19.16 -12.27
C GLY A 132 21.23 -20.20 -12.30
N ARG A 133 20.73 -20.55 -11.12
CA ARG A 133 19.55 -21.38 -10.91
C ARG A 133 18.36 -20.49 -10.58
N VAL A 134 17.24 -20.77 -11.21
CA VAL A 134 15.94 -20.16 -10.90
C VAL A 134 15.11 -21.22 -10.20
N ILE A 135 14.72 -20.91 -8.97
CA ILE A 135 14.01 -21.85 -8.10
C ILE A 135 12.54 -21.92 -8.51
N GLY A 136 12.05 -23.14 -8.68
CA GLY A 136 10.62 -23.46 -8.78
C GLY A 136 10.18 -24.18 -7.51
N ASN A 137 10.45 -25.48 -7.42
CA ASN A 137 10.13 -26.34 -6.29
C ASN A 137 11.33 -26.67 -5.38
N GLY A 138 12.55 -26.27 -5.76
CA GLY A 138 13.76 -26.43 -4.96
C GLY A 138 14.37 -27.84 -4.95
N ASN A 139 13.72 -28.83 -5.56
CA ASN A 139 14.08 -30.25 -5.43
C ASN A 139 15.34 -30.66 -6.22
N THR A 140 15.91 -29.78 -7.03
CA THR A 140 17.09 -30.11 -7.85
C THR A 140 18.24 -29.12 -7.69
N THR A 141 18.11 -28.16 -6.76
CA THR A 141 19.12 -27.13 -6.50
C THR A 141 19.78 -27.37 -5.15
N ARG A 142 21.10 -27.54 -5.14
CA ARG A 142 21.87 -27.72 -3.91
C ARG A 142 22.05 -26.40 -3.19
N LEU A 143 21.73 -26.38 -1.91
CA LEU A 143 21.62 -25.16 -1.11
C LEU A 143 22.92 -24.35 -1.08
N TRP A 144 24.04 -25.01 -0.83
CA TRP A 144 25.35 -24.37 -0.63
C TRP A 144 26.22 -24.29 -1.89
N HIS A 145 25.99 -25.17 -2.87
CA HIS A 145 26.91 -25.35 -3.99
C HIS A 145 26.48 -24.62 -5.27
N ASP A 146 25.18 -24.48 -5.49
CA ASP A 146 24.67 -23.89 -6.73
C ASP A 146 24.39 -22.39 -6.58
N PRO A 147 24.56 -21.57 -7.63
CA PRO A 147 24.28 -20.14 -7.57
C PRO A 147 22.80 -19.83 -7.81
N TRP A 148 22.01 -19.64 -6.75
CA TRP A 148 20.54 -19.49 -6.83
C TRP A 148 19.96 -18.23 -6.14
N ILE A 149 20.77 -17.46 -5.40
CA ILE A 149 20.28 -16.34 -4.58
C ILE A 149 19.91 -15.11 -5.45
N SER A 150 20.76 -14.81 -6.44
CA SER A 150 20.64 -13.63 -7.29
C SER A 150 20.30 -13.99 -8.72
N LEU A 151 19.40 -13.17 -9.29
CA LEU A 151 19.02 -13.25 -10.70
C LEU A 151 19.89 -12.37 -11.60
N SER A 152 20.87 -11.65 -11.04
CA SER A 152 21.73 -10.71 -11.78
C SER A 152 23.18 -11.17 -11.86
N SER A 153 23.65 -11.92 -10.85
CA SER A 153 25.02 -12.40 -10.72
C SER A 153 25.04 -13.79 -10.07
N PRO A 154 26.01 -14.66 -10.41
CA PRO A 154 26.07 -16.00 -9.86
C PRO A 154 26.49 -15.93 -8.38
N GLN A 155 25.50 -15.93 -7.48
CA GLN A 155 25.70 -15.88 -6.03
C GLN A 155 25.19 -17.15 -5.36
N ARG A 156 26.00 -17.65 -4.43
CA ARG A 156 25.72 -18.77 -3.53
C ARG A 156 25.99 -18.33 -2.09
N PRO A 157 25.43 -19.01 -1.07
CA PRO A 157 25.70 -18.67 0.32
C PRO A 157 27.21 -18.66 0.62
N MET A 158 27.65 -17.71 1.46
CA MET A 158 29.05 -17.59 1.88
C MET A 158 29.27 -18.33 3.21
N GLY A 159 30.37 -19.08 3.30
CA GLY A 159 30.77 -19.81 4.50
C GLY A 159 30.89 -21.33 4.30
N PRO A 160 31.57 -22.05 5.21
CA PRO A 160 31.51 -23.51 5.23
C PRO A 160 30.09 -23.93 5.65
N ALA A 161 29.49 -24.83 4.89
CA ALA A 161 28.18 -25.38 5.22
C ALA A 161 28.26 -26.11 6.58
N PRO A 162 27.39 -25.80 7.55
CA PRO A 162 27.25 -26.62 8.75
C PRO A 162 26.93 -28.07 8.38
N GLU A 163 27.53 -29.04 9.07
CA GLU A 163 27.44 -30.48 8.77
C GLU A 163 25.99 -30.95 8.56
N HIS A 164 25.07 -30.48 9.42
CA HIS A 164 23.65 -30.84 9.34
C HIS A 164 22.89 -30.28 8.12
N THR A 165 23.45 -29.29 7.40
CA THR A 165 22.84 -28.67 6.20
C THR A 165 23.63 -28.87 4.92
N GLN A 166 24.77 -29.58 4.98
CA GLN A 166 25.73 -29.65 3.89
C GLN A 166 25.12 -30.22 2.60
N ASP A 167 24.28 -31.25 2.74
CA ASP A 167 23.63 -31.94 1.63
C ASP A 167 22.20 -31.44 1.36
N TRP A 168 21.77 -30.34 2.00
CA TRP A 168 20.42 -29.81 1.81
C TRP A 168 20.20 -29.32 0.39
N LEU A 169 18.96 -29.52 -0.06
CA LEU A 169 18.39 -28.89 -1.24
C LEU A 169 17.65 -27.62 -0.84
N VAL A 170 17.38 -26.75 -1.82
CA VAL A 170 16.61 -25.52 -1.57
C VAL A 170 15.19 -25.84 -1.10
N SER A 171 14.65 -27.00 -1.45
CA SER A 171 13.34 -27.49 -0.98
C SER A 171 13.24 -27.59 0.54
N GLU A 172 14.34 -27.79 1.27
CA GLU A 172 14.34 -27.84 2.75
C GLU A 172 13.94 -26.51 3.41
N LEU A 173 14.10 -25.41 2.67
CA LEU A 173 13.70 -24.06 3.08
C LEU A 173 12.26 -23.71 2.67
N ILE A 174 11.52 -24.63 2.04
CA ILE A 174 10.15 -24.42 1.56
C ILE A 174 9.20 -25.17 2.48
N SER A 175 8.12 -24.50 2.91
CA SER A 175 7.07 -25.13 3.72
C SER A 175 6.20 -26.04 2.87
N THR A 176 5.98 -27.27 3.36
CA THR A 176 5.10 -28.26 2.71
C THR A 176 3.62 -27.89 2.80
N GLU A 177 3.22 -27.10 3.79
CA GLU A 177 1.83 -26.66 3.98
C GLU A 177 1.49 -25.44 3.11
N SER A 178 2.36 -24.43 3.10
CA SER A 178 2.07 -23.17 2.40
C SER A 178 2.61 -23.13 0.97
N LEU A 179 3.48 -24.08 0.59
CA LEU A 179 4.19 -24.10 -0.71
C LEU A 179 4.92 -22.77 -1.00
N ASP A 180 5.38 -22.11 0.05
CA ASP A 180 6.14 -20.85 0.03
C ASP A 180 7.31 -20.97 1.02
N TRP A 181 8.22 -20.00 1.03
CA TRP A 181 9.40 -20.01 1.90
C TRP A 181 9.03 -20.16 3.38
N ASP A 182 9.69 -21.09 4.07
CA ASP A 182 9.69 -21.17 5.52
C ASP A 182 10.57 -20.04 6.08
N LYS A 183 9.91 -18.93 6.44
CA LYS A 183 10.59 -17.71 6.90
C LYS A 183 11.46 -17.94 8.13
N GLU A 184 11.07 -18.87 9.01
CA GLU A 184 11.82 -19.13 10.23
C GLU A 184 13.08 -19.93 9.91
N LYS A 185 12.97 -20.99 9.10
CA LYS A 185 14.14 -21.73 8.62
C LYS A 185 15.10 -20.85 7.82
N VAL A 186 14.59 -19.99 6.94
CA VAL A 186 15.41 -19.04 6.16
C VAL A 186 16.16 -18.09 7.10
N ARG A 187 15.49 -17.53 8.12
CA ARG A 187 16.12 -16.63 9.09
C ARG A 187 17.18 -17.31 9.94
N GLN A 188 16.94 -18.54 10.36
CA GLN A 188 17.88 -19.33 11.16
C GLN A 188 19.12 -19.73 10.34
N THR A 189 18.94 -20.08 9.06
CA THR A 189 20.03 -20.56 8.21
C THR A 189 20.80 -19.42 7.56
N PHE A 190 20.11 -18.38 7.08
CA PHE A 190 20.69 -17.28 6.29
C PHE A 190 20.10 -15.90 6.67
N PRO A 191 20.35 -15.40 7.90
CA PRO A 191 19.78 -14.13 8.36
C PRO A 191 20.17 -12.95 7.45
N GLU A 192 21.39 -12.93 6.92
CA GLU A 192 21.90 -11.85 6.06
C GLU A 192 21.27 -11.86 4.65
N LEU A 193 20.78 -13.02 4.20
CA LEU A 193 20.22 -13.22 2.85
C LEU A 193 18.68 -13.32 2.87
N GLU A 194 18.05 -13.16 4.04
CA GLU A 194 16.60 -13.32 4.23
C GLU A 194 15.81 -12.51 3.20
N GLN A 195 16.14 -11.22 3.02
CA GLN A 195 15.41 -10.36 2.08
C GLN A 195 15.59 -10.75 0.62
N GLU A 196 16.73 -11.34 0.27
CA GLU A 196 17.00 -11.80 -1.07
C GLU A 196 16.22 -13.08 -1.33
N ILE A 197 16.37 -14.09 -0.47
CA ILE A 197 15.68 -15.38 -0.60
C ILE A 197 14.16 -15.20 -0.64
N LEU A 198 13.58 -14.47 0.32
CA LEU A 198 12.13 -14.21 0.37
C LEU A 198 11.61 -13.41 -0.83
N GLY A 199 12.49 -12.72 -1.55
CA GLY A 199 12.14 -12.00 -2.78
C GLY A 199 12.06 -12.89 -4.03
N LEU A 200 12.53 -14.14 -3.97
CA LEU A 200 12.37 -15.10 -5.05
C LEU A 200 10.96 -15.68 -4.99
N ARG A 201 10.24 -15.68 -6.13
CA ARG A 201 8.89 -16.22 -6.19
C ARG A 201 8.89 -17.68 -6.63
N LEU A 202 8.50 -18.53 -5.71
CA LEU A 202 8.28 -19.96 -5.90
C LEU A 202 6.98 -20.21 -6.69
N SER A 203 6.86 -21.42 -7.21
CA SER A 203 5.62 -21.90 -7.84
C SER A 203 4.80 -22.67 -6.82
N SER A 204 3.56 -22.27 -6.64
CA SER A 204 2.59 -22.98 -5.81
C SER A 204 2.07 -24.26 -6.46
N LEU A 205 2.25 -24.40 -7.79
CA LEU A 205 1.85 -25.57 -8.57
C LEU A 205 3.03 -26.46 -8.99
N GLY A 206 4.19 -26.29 -8.36
CA GLY A 206 5.30 -27.24 -8.44
C GLY A 206 6.20 -27.14 -9.68
N ALA A 207 6.39 -25.95 -10.25
CA ALA A 207 7.33 -25.74 -11.35
C ALA A 207 8.72 -26.33 -11.02
N ALA A 208 9.34 -27.04 -11.96
CA ALA A 208 10.71 -27.52 -11.78
C ALA A 208 11.72 -26.36 -11.80
N ASP A 209 12.79 -26.50 -11.02
CA ASP A 209 13.93 -25.57 -11.09
C ASP A 209 14.56 -25.56 -12.48
N THR A 210 15.10 -24.42 -12.90
CA THR A 210 15.72 -24.29 -14.23
C THR A 210 17.00 -23.46 -14.20
N TYR A 211 17.77 -23.53 -15.28
CA TYR A 211 18.96 -22.71 -15.47
C TYR A 211 18.61 -21.39 -16.16
N ALA A 212 19.23 -20.30 -15.70
CA ALA A 212 19.14 -18.98 -16.32
C ALA A 212 20.52 -18.43 -16.67
N TRP A 213 20.62 -17.86 -17.87
CA TRP A 213 21.73 -17.01 -18.29
C TRP A 213 21.53 -15.61 -17.69
N LEU A 214 22.19 -15.35 -16.56
CA LEU A 214 21.99 -14.15 -15.74
C LEU A 214 22.20 -12.82 -16.49
N PRO A 215 23.13 -12.69 -17.45
CA PRO A 215 23.31 -11.45 -18.22
C PRO A 215 22.12 -11.10 -19.12
N SER A 216 21.22 -12.06 -19.40
CA SER A 216 19.99 -11.81 -20.14
C SER A 216 18.83 -11.49 -19.20
N LYS A 217 17.97 -10.54 -19.58
CA LYS A 217 16.74 -10.21 -18.84
C LYS A 217 15.76 -11.37 -18.80
N THR A 218 15.63 -12.12 -19.91
CA THR A 218 14.76 -13.31 -19.98
C THR A 218 15.36 -14.51 -19.27
N GLY A 219 16.68 -14.52 -19.03
CA GLY A 219 17.40 -15.73 -18.62
C GLY A 219 17.72 -16.68 -19.78
N ALA A 220 17.27 -16.39 -20.99
CA ALA A 220 17.64 -17.18 -22.17
C ALA A 220 19.01 -16.73 -22.73
N TYR A 221 19.85 -17.71 -23.08
CA TYR A 221 21.14 -17.45 -23.71
C TYR A 221 20.99 -17.01 -25.17
N THR A 222 21.77 -16.00 -25.58
CA THR A 222 21.99 -15.66 -26.97
C THR A 222 23.48 -15.57 -27.27
N ALA A 223 23.89 -15.90 -28.51
CA ALA A 223 25.29 -15.74 -28.91
C ALA A 223 25.77 -14.27 -28.78
N LYS A 224 24.85 -13.30 -28.93
CA LYS A 224 25.15 -11.88 -28.68
C LYS A 224 25.52 -11.64 -27.22
N SER A 225 24.72 -12.14 -26.27
CA SER A 225 24.98 -11.95 -24.83
C SER A 225 26.26 -12.68 -24.38
N GLY A 226 26.49 -13.91 -24.84
CA GLY A 226 27.72 -14.63 -24.50
C GLY A 226 28.98 -13.99 -25.09
N TYR A 227 28.90 -13.43 -26.29
CA TYR A 227 30.03 -12.70 -26.89
C TYR A 227 30.42 -11.46 -26.08
N TYR A 228 29.44 -10.73 -25.53
CA TYR A 228 29.74 -9.59 -24.65
C TYR A 228 30.43 -10.01 -23.35
N GLU A 229 30.00 -11.12 -22.74
CA GLU A 229 30.66 -11.64 -21.53
C GLU A 229 32.08 -12.15 -21.82
N TYR A 230 32.31 -12.79 -22.97
CA TYR A 230 33.67 -13.14 -23.42
C TYR A 230 34.56 -11.89 -23.50
N LEU A 231 34.09 -10.82 -24.14
CA LEU A 231 34.87 -9.59 -24.28
C LEU A 231 35.16 -8.92 -22.93
N LYS A 232 34.24 -9.01 -21.96
CA LYS A 232 34.47 -8.51 -20.60
C LYS A 232 35.54 -9.32 -19.89
N ALA A 233 35.54 -10.65 -20.04
CA ALA A 233 36.53 -11.52 -19.41
C ALA A 233 37.95 -11.32 -19.99
N GLU A 234 38.07 -11.06 -21.29
CA GLU A 234 39.36 -10.75 -21.95
C GLU A 234 39.86 -9.32 -21.71
N ALA A 235 39.02 -8.44 -21.16
CA ALA A 235 39.46 -7.12 -20.72
C ALA A 235 40.22 -7.27 -19.39
N GLU A 236 41.45 -7.80 -19.44
CA GLU A 236 42.39 -7.73 -18.31
C GLU A 236 42.48 -6.30 -17.76
N PRO A 237 42.73 -6.11 -16.45
CA PRO A 237 43.20 -4.84 -15.91
C PRO A 237 44.66 -4.64 -16.33
N THR A 238 44.92 -4.51 -17.64
CA THR A 238 46.27 -4.23 -18.14
C THR A 238 46.76 -2.92 -17.55
N GLN A 239 47.95 -3.00 -16.92
CA GLN A 239 48.81 -1.90 -16.47
C GLN A 239 49.31 -1.01 -17.63
N ASP A 240 48.47 -0.68 -18.61
CA ASP A 240 48.72 0.44 -19.53
C ASP A 240 48.30 1.73 -18.79
N GLN A 241 49.07 2.08 -17.75
CA GLN A 241 48.99 3.36 -17.03
C GLN A 241 49.54 4.54 -17.84
N CYS A 242 49.81 4.37 -19.14
CA CYS A 242 50.18 5.44 -20.06
C CYS A 242 49.07 5.71 -21.08
N GLN A 243 47.88 6.09 -20.60
CA GLN A 243 46.90 6.97 -21.29
C GLN A 243 45.72 7.22 -20.35
N GLY A 244 45.92 8.07 -19.35
CA GLY A 244 44.91 8.52 -18.38
C GLY A 244 43.73 9.31 -18.99
N GLU A 245 43.64 9.44 -20.31
CA GLU A 245 42.74 10.40 -20.95
C GLU A 245 41.31 9.88 -21.21
N ASN A 246 41.00 8.58 -21.09
CA ASN A 246 39.69 8.05 -21.51
C ASN A 246 38.71 7.64 -20.39
N LYS A 247 39.07 7.80 -19.10
CA LYS A 247 38.08 7.65 -18.01
C LYS A 247 37.18 8.91 -18.01
N GLY A 248 35.99 8.80 -18.61
CA GLY A 248 34.97 9.86 -18.59
C GLY A 248 34.37 10.23 -19.95
N PHE A 249 35.01 9.87 -21.07
CA PHE A 249 34.54 10.27 -22.40
C PHE A 249 33.50 9.31 -22.99
N ASN A 250 32.32 9.85 -23.28
CA ASN A 250 31.22 9.09 -23.85
C ASN A 250 31.26 9.08 -25.39
N TRP A 251 31.93 8.09 -25.99
CA TRP A 251 32.05 7.95 -27.45
C TRP A 251 30.71 7.96 -28.19
N SER A 252 29.66 7.38 -27.59
CA SER A 252 28.33 7.36 -28.18
C SER A 252 27.77 8.77 -28.27
N LYS A 253 27.80 9.51 -27.17
CA LYS A 253 27.24 10.87 -27.06
C LYS A 253 28.09 11.91 -27.80
N GLU A 254 29.42 11.78 -27.78
CA GLU A 254 30.36 12.79 -28.28
C GLU A 254 30.87 12.54 -29.71
N ILE A 255 30.63 11.36 -30.30
CA ILE A 255 31.01 11.11 -31.71
C ILE A 255 29.87 10.45 -32.49
N TRP A 256 29.37 9.30 -32.03
CA TRP A 256 28.52 8.44 -32.87
C TRP A 256 27.07 8.93 -33.02
N ASN A 257 26.53 9.57 -31.99
CA ASN A 257 25.14 10.07 -31.95
C ASN A 257 25.02 11.55 -32.36
N ILE A 258 26.12 12.20 -32.75
CA ILE A 258 26.06 13.55 -33.32
C ILE A 258 25.21 13.54 -34.60
N LYS A 259 24.39 14.58 -34.81
CA LYS A 259 23.64 14.78 -36.05
C LYS A 259 24.58 15.28 -37.15
N SER A 260 25.24 14.36 -37.83
CA SER A 260 26.16 14.63 -38.94
C SER A 260 26.32 13.41 -39.84
N SER A 261 26.98 13.58 -41.00
CA SER A 261 27.24 12.47 -41.91
C SER A 261 28.16 11.40 -41.27
N PRO A 262 28.02 10.11 -41.64
CA PRO A 262 28.93 9.05 -41.16
C PRO A 262 30.41 9.34 -41.43
N LYS A 263 30.72 10.09 -42.49
CA LYS A 263 32.08 10.46 -42.87
C LYS A 263 32.72 11.39 -41.84
N MET A 264 31.97 12.38 -41.34
CA MET A 264 32.46 13.29 -40.29
C MET A 264 32.63 12.59 -38.95
N LYS A 265 31.68 11.74 -38.55
CA LYS A 265 31.81 10.92 -37.33
C LYS A 265 33.08 10.08 -37.36
N PHE A 266 33.39 9.52 -38.54
CA PHE A 266 34.60 8.73 -38.73
C PHE A 266 35.88 9.57 -38.73
N LEU A 267 35.85 10.79 -39.28
CA LEU A 267 36.99 11.73 -39.18
C LEU A 267 37.29 12.08 -37.72
N LEU A 268 36.27 12.43 -36.93
CA LEU A 268 36.40 12.72 -35.50
C LEU A 268 36.95 11.51 -34.73
N TRP A 269 36.43 10.32 -35.01
CA TRP A 269 36.96 9.08 -34.43
C TRP A 269 38.44 8.85 -34.79
N LYS A 270 38.84 9.09 -36.04
CA LYS A 270 40.24 8.97 -36.46
C LYS A 270 41.14 9.99 -35.75
N ALA A 271 40.70 11.23 -35.62
CA ALA A 271 41.45 12.26 -34.90
C ALA A 271 41.66 11.87 -33.43
N MET A 272 40.59 11.45 -32.74
CA MET A 272 40.63 10.98 -31.35
C MET A 272 41.46 9.70 -31.12
N ARG A 273 41.70 8.91 -32.18
CA ARG A 273 42.50 7.68 -32.12
C ARG A 273 43.93 7.85 -32.63
N GLY A 274 44.36 9.08 -32.97
CA GLY A 274 45.68 9.32 -33.56
C GLY A 274 45.86 8.62 -34.91
N ALA A 275 44.76 8.41 -35.63
CA ALA A 275 44.71 7.67 -36.90
C ALA A 275 44.66 8.59 -38.12
N LEU A 276 44.86 9.90 -37.93
CA LEU A 276 45.05 10.87 -39.00
C LEU A 276 46.54 11.05 -39.28
N PRO A 277 46.95 11.17 -40.56
CA PRO A 277 48.33 11.44 -40.96
C PRO A 277 48.71 12.91 -40.72
N LEU A 278 48.68 13.31 -39.45
CA LEU A 278 49.17 14.60 -38.95
C LEU A 278 50.67 14.50 -38.70
N GLY A 279 51.39 15.62 -38.78
CA GLY A 279 52.83 15.70 -38.54
C GLY A 279 53.29 14.96 -37.27
N GLU A 280 52.61 15.17 -36.14
CA GLU A 280 52.87 14.47 -34.87
C GLU A 280 52.77 12.94 -35.01
N ASN A 281 51.69 12.44 -35.63
CA ASN A 281 51.45 11.01 -35.79
C ASN A 281 52.41 10.36 -36.80
N LEU A 282 52.82 11.10 -37.84
CA LEU A 282 53.81 10.63 -38.82
C LEU A 282 55.21 10.55 -38.20
N LYS A 283 55.58 11.55 -37.38
CA LYS A 283 56.82 11.57 -36.58
C LYS A 283 56.87 10.41 -35.59
N ALA A 284 55.78 10.17 -34.86
CA ALA A 284 55.67 9.03 -33.93
C ALA A 284 55.84 7.67 -34.63
N ARG A 285 55.56 7.61 -35.95
CA ARG A 285 55.75 6.42 -36.80
C ARG A 285 57.08 6.41 -37.56
N LYS A 286 57.98 7.35 -37.28
CA LYS A 286 59.31 7.50 -37.91
C LYS A 286 59.25 7.68 -39.44
N ILE A 287 58.23 8.36 -39.95
CA ILE A 287 58.10 8.70 -41.37
C ILE A 287 58.75 10.07 -41.61
N ALA A 288 59.79 10.13 -42.45
CA ALA A 288 60.58 11.33 -42.73
C ALA A 288 59.88 12.25 -43.75
N ILE A 289 59.00 13.15 -43.28
CA ILE A 289 58.30 14.18 -44.08
C ILE A 289 58.28 15.47 -43.26
N ALA A 290 58.10 16.64 -43.89
CA ALA A 290 57.84 17.90 -43.18
C ALA A 290 56.63 17.74 -42.23
N THR A 291 56.86 17.93 -40.93
CA THR A 291 55.87 17.71 -39.86
C THR A 291 55.19 18.99 -39.38
N GLY A 292 55.50 20.12 -39.99
CA GLY A 292 54.90 21.42 -39.67
C GLY A 292 53.48 21.55 -40.22
N CYS A 293 52.68 22.40 -39.57
CA CYS A 293 51.34 22.75 -39.97
C CYS A 293 51.38 23.52 -41.30
N PRO A 294 50.65 23.10 -42.34
CA PRO A 294 50.68 23.74 -43.66
C PRO A 294 50.24 25.21 -43.69
N PHE A 295 49.60 25.69 -42.62
CA PHE A 295 49.07 27.04 -42.54
C PHE A 295 49.97 28.01 -41.75
N CYS A 296 50.66 27.54 -40.71
CA CYS A 296 51.45 28.42 -39.82
C CYS A 296 52.84 27.90 -39.46
N GLY A 297 53.22 26.69 -39.89
CA GLY A 297 54.56 26.12 -39.69
C GLY A 297 54.83 25.43 -38.34
N GLU A 298 53.99 25.61 -37.32
CA GLU A 298 54.13 24.96 -36.00
C GLU A 298 53.90 23.43 -36.04
N GLU A 299 54.17 22.69 -34.96
CA GLU A 299 53.98 21.23 -34.93
C GLU A 299 52.51 20.82 -35.16
N GLU A 300 52.26 20.01 -36.20
CA GLU A 300 50.91 19.62 -36.60
C GLU A 300 50.35 18.49 -35.71
N SER A 301 49.69 18.87 -34.60
CA SER A 301 48.85 17.97 -33.78
C SER A 301 47.35 18.13 -34.10
N ALA A 302 46.51 17.22 -33.61
CA ALA A 302 45.05 17.31 -33.81
C ALA A 302 44.45 18.56 -33.13
N LEU A 303 44.92 18.89 -31.93
CA LEU A 303 44.52 20.11 -31.23
C LEU A 303 44.99 21.36 -31.99
N HIS A 304 46.24 21.35 -32.47
CA HIS A 304 46.80 22.48 -33.20
C HIS A 304 46.03 22.72 -34.50
N LEU A 305 45.95 21.71 -35.38
CA LEU A 305 45.32 21.85 -36.70
C LEU A 305 43.86 22.30 -36.63
N PHE A 306 43.08 21.74 -35.69
CA PHE A 306 41.63 21.97 -35.65
C PHE A 306 41.19 23.14 -34.77
N PHE A 307 42.00 23.59 -33.80
CA PHE A 307 41.58 24.65 -32.86
C PHE A 307 42.61 25.76 -32.63
N LYS A 308 43.91 25.47 -32.51
CA LYS A 308 44.93 26.48 -32.12
C LYS A 308 45.61 27.20 -33.27
N CYS A 309 45.71 26.56 -34.44
CA CYS A 309 46.33 27.16 -35.62
C CYS A 309 45.68 28.52 -35.94
N SER A 310 46.48 29.53 -36.32
CA SER A 310 46.01 30.88 -36.65
C SER A 310 44.88 30.86 -37.70
N PHE A 311 44.99 29.98 -38.70
CA PHE A 311 43.96 29.73 -39.70
C PHE A 311 42.68 29.16 -39.08
N ALA A 312 42.78 28.08 -38.29
CA ALA A 312 41.63 27.45 -37.65
C ALA A 312 40.92 28.38 -36.66
N ASN A 313 41.68 29.14 -35.86
CA ASN A 313 41.17 30.13 -34.92
C ASN A 313 40.37 31.22 -35.66
N SER A 314 40.84 31.66 -36.83
CA SER A 314 40.12 32.59 -37.69
C SER A 314 38.79 32.01 -38.19
N VAL A 315 38.76 30.73 -38.60
CA VAL A 315 37.53 30.03 -39.00
C VAL A 315 36.53 29.95 -37.83
N TRP A 316 37.00 29.63 -36.63
CA TRP A 316 36.16 29.55 -35.43
C TRP A 316 35.62 30.90 -34.97
N LYS A 317 36.40 31.98 -35.09
CA LYS A 317 35.95 33.36 -34.79
C LYS A 317 34.88 33.87 -35.75
N LEU A 318 34.97 33.48 -37.03
CA LEU A 318 33.96 33.81 -38.04
C LEU A 318 32.69 32.98 -37.90
N ALA A 319 32.76 31.83 -37.20
CA ALA A 319 31.64 30.93 -37.08
C ALA A 319 30.48 31.57 -36.28
N PRO A 320 29.23 31.43 -36.74
CA PRO A 320 28.06 32.11 -36.18
C PRO A 320 27.55 31.46 -34.88
N PHE A 321 28.38 31.47 -33.83
CA PHE A 321 28.04 30.97 -32.50
C PHE A 321 27.73 32.12 -31.53
N LYS A 322 26.86 31.87 -30.55
CA LYS A 322 26.53 32.84 -29.48
C LYS A 322 27.75 33.27 -28.67
N THR A 323 28.69 32.35 -28.47
CA THR A 323 29.96 32.59 -27.80
C THR A 323 31.08 31.98 -28.63
N SER A 324 32.21 32.66 -28.75
CA SER A 324 33.38 32.10 -29.43
C SER A 324 34.01 31.00 -28.59
N ILE A 325 34.62 30.00 -29.25
CA ILE A 325 35.41 28.99 -28.55
C ILE A 325 36.73 29.62 -28.08
N ALA A 326 37.02 29.48 -26.79
CA ALA A 326 38.28 29.95 -26.21
C ALA A 326 39.43 29.00 -26.58
N SER A 327 39.83 28.98 -27.88
CA SER A 327 40.85 28.07 -28.41
C SER A 327 42.18 28.08 -27.64
N GLU A 328 42.53 29.22 -27.06
CA GLU A 328 43.75 29.40 -26.25
C GLU A 328 43.70 28.62 -24.92
N ARG A 329 42.50 28.38 -24.37
CA ARG A 329 42.30 27.67 -23.11
C ARG A 329 42.19 26.15 -23.25
N LEU A 330 42.15 25.63 -24.48
CA LEU A 330 42.03 24.19 -24.74
C LEU A 330 43.37 23.49 -24.50
N SER A 331 43.37 22.47 -23.63
CA SER A 331 44.56 21.65 -23.34
C SER A 331 44.65 20.41 -24.22
N SER A 332 43.51 19.92 -24.74
CA SER A 332 43.44 18.71 -25.57
C SER A 332 42.38 18.79 -26.68
N PHE A 333 42.54 17.97 -27.72
CA PHE A 333 41.53 17.85 -28.79
C PHE A 333 40.17 17.35 -28.26
N ARG A 334 40.17 16.55 -27.18
CA ARG A 334 38.97 16.09 -26.47
C ARG A 334 38.17 17.27 -25.92
N GLU A 335 38.81 18.13 -25.15
CA GLU A 335 38.17 19.32 -24.57
C GLU A 335 37.58 20.21 -25.67
N GLY A 336 38.26 20.32 -26.81
CA GLY A 336 37.74 21.04 -27.98
C GLY A 336 36.41 20.49 -28.49
N ILE A 337 36.24 19.16 -28.56
CA ILE A 337 34.98 18.50 -28.95
C ILE A 337 33.88 18.76 -27.91
N GLU A 338 34.19 18.60 -26.62
CA GLU A 338 33.23 18.76 -25.52
C GLU A 338 32.77 20.23 -25.41
N ALA A 339 33.69 21.19 -25.47
CA ALA A 339 33.40 22.62 -25.43
C ALA A 339 32.57 23.08 -26.63
N SER A 340 32.88 22.57 -27.83
CA SER A 340 32.21 22.97 -29.07
C SER A 340 30.75 22.54 -29.15
N LYS A 341 30.31 21.57 -28.35
CA LYS A 341 28.91 21.12 -28.28
C LYS A 341 28.01 22.05 -27.48
N LEU A 342 28.60 22.84 -26.57
CA LEU A 342 27.88 23.85 -25.80
C LEU A 342 27.62 25.12 -26.61
N LEU A 343 28.22 25.22 -27.80
CA LEU A 343 28.07 26.37 -28.68
C LEU A 343 26.70 26.33 -29.37
N VAL A 344 25.92 27.39 -29.15
CA VAL A 344 24.63 27.60 -29.78
C VAL A 344 24.83 28.34 -31.09
N CYS A 345 24.44 27.75 -32.22
CA CYS A 345 24.43 28.42 -33.52
C CYS A 345 23.34 29.51 -33.53
N LEU A 346 23.71 30.72 -33.96
CA LEU A 346 22.77 31.84 -34.06
C LEU A 346 21.95 31.76 -35.37
N PRO A 347 20.65 32.12 -35.35
CA PRO A 347 19.92 32.44 -36.58
C PRO A 347 20.55 33.65 -37.30
N PRO A 348 20.55 33.73 -38.65
CA PRO A 348 19.81 32.91 -39.62
C PRO A 348 20.66 31.83 -40.31
N THR A 349 21.42 31.03 -39.55
CA THR A 349 22.25 29.96 -40.13
C THR A 349 21.47 28.83 -40.78
N GLY A 350 20.18 28.64 -40.46
CA GLY A 350 19.32 27.58 -41.02
C GLY A 350 19.73 26.15 -40.65
N VAL A 351 20.76 25.98 -39.81
CA VAL A 351 21.21 24.69 -39.27
C VAL A 351 20.56 24.50 -37.91
N ASN A 352 19.47 23.75 -37.87
CA ASN A 352 18.61 23.57 -36.70
C ASN A 352 18.87 22.21 -36.02
N ALA A 353 19.57 21.31 -36.73
CA ALA A 353 19.75 19.91 -36.37
C ALA A 353 21.18 19.59 -35.90
N GLY A 354 21.62 20.18 -34.79
CA GLY A 354 22.86 19.79 -34.08
C GLY A 354 24.06 20.72 -34.27
N PRO A 355 25.24 20.36 -33.71
CA PRO A 355 26.40 21.26 -33.67
C PRO A 355 27.08 21.41 -35.04
N LEU A 356 27.58 22.61 -35.34
CA LEU A 356 28.34 22.91 -36.57
C LEU A 356 29.79 22.35 -36.55
N LEU A 357 30.28 21.98 -35.36
CA LEU A 357 31.61 21.38 -35.10
C LEU A 357 32.09 20.34 -36.13
N PRO A 358 31.40 19.21 -36.37
CA PRO A 358 31.86 18.16 -37.28
C PRO A 358 32.08 18.67 -38.70
N TRP A 359 31.33 19.70 -39.11
CA TRP A 359 31.39 20.29 -40.44
C TRP A 359 32.59 21.23 -40.59
N ILE A 360 32.86 22.05 -39.56
CA ILE A 360 34.04 22.92 -39.50
C ILE A 360 35.32 22.09 -39.49
N ILE A 361 35.40 21.06 -38.63
CA ILE A 361 36.56 20.15 -38.60
C ILE A 361 36.77 19.47 -39.94
N TRP A 362 35.69 19.05 -40.61
CA TRP A 362 35.75 18.48 -41.95
C TRP A 362 36.28 19.48 -42.99
N ALA A 363 35.79 20.72 -43.00
CA ALA A 363 36.23 21.74 -43.93
C ALA A 363 37.71 22.12 -43.74
N ILE A 364 38.17 22.28 -42.49
CA ILE A 364 39.59 22.51 -42.17
C ILE A 364 40.46 21.34 -42.65
N TRP A 365 40.00 20.10 -42.43
CA TRP A 365 40.71 18.91 -42.91
C TRP A 365 40.83 18.87 -44.45
N ILE A 366 39.79 19.28 -45.18
CA ILE A 366 39.82 19.36 -46.64
C ILE A 366 40.74 20.47 -47.11
N ALA A 367 40.64 21.68 -46.54
CA ALA A 367 41.52 22.81 -46.85
C ALA A 367 43.00 22.43 -46.65
N ARG A 368 43.32 21.75 -45.54
CA ARG A 368 44.67 21.24 -45.26
C ARG A 368 45.16 20.30 -46.36
N ASN A 369 44.33 19.35 -46.77
CA ASN A 369 44.71 18.40 -47.82
C ASN A 369 44.85 19.07 -49.20
N GLN A 370 44.01 20.04 -49.53
CA GLN A 370 44.15 20.81 -50.77
C GLN A 370 45.42 21.64 -50.78
N LYS A 371 45.81 22.23 -49.65
CA LYS A 371 47.08 22.95 -49.53
C LYS A 371 48.29 22.02 -49.70
N ILE A 372 48.28 20.82 -49.12
CA ILE A 372 49.41 19.88 -49.26
C ILE A 372 49.51 19.25 -50.65
N PHE A 373 48.39 18.79 -51.22
CA PHE A 373 48.43 17.98 -52.44
C PHE A 373 48.22 18.77 -53.73
N GLN A 374 47.71 20.01 -53.64
CA GLN A 374 47.37 20.85 -54.80
C GLN A 374 47.87 22.30 -54.66
N ASP A 375 48.61 22.61 -53.58
CA ASP A 375 49.11 23.95 -53.23
C ASP A 375 48.06 25.08 -53.24
N LYS A 376 46.78 24.73 -53.03
CA LYS A 376 45.70 25.71 -53.03
C LYS A 376 45.69 26.55 -51.75
N THR A 377 45.64 27.86 -51.90
CA THR A 377 45.47 28.80 -50.78
C THR A 377 44.07 28.66 -50.20
N ALA A 378 43.99 28.47 -48.88
CA ALA A 378 42.72 28.37 -48.17
C ALA A 378 42.37 29.70 -47.50
N ILE A 379 41.14 30.17 -47.67
CA ILE A 379 40.62 31.39 -47.05
C ILE A 379 39.68 30.98 -45.90
N PRO A 380 39.82 31.56 -44.67
CA PRO A 380 39.01 31.17 -43.52
C PRO A 380 37.50 31.31 -43.75
N MET A 381 37.07 32.40 -44.40
CA MET A 381 35.66 32.66 -44.68
C MET A 381 35.08 31.63 -45.66
N GLU A 382 35.78 31.33 -46.75
CA GLU A 382 35.35 30.31 -47.73
C GLU A 382 35.25 28.93 -47.10
N THR A 383 36.18 28.60 -46.20
CA THR A 383 36.19 27.33 -45.46
C THR A 383 34.97 27.20 -44.54
N LEU A 384 34.59 28.29 -43.86
CA LEU A 384 33.38 28.33 -43.03
C LEU A 384 32.10 28.25 -43.87
N VAL A 385 32.01 29.01 -44.96
CA VAL A 385 30.86 28.97 -45.88
C VAL A 385 30.69 27.55 -46.40
N HIS A 386 31.77 26.90 -46.84
CA HIS A 386 31.75 25.51 -47.26
C HIS A 386 31.18 24.60 -46.17
N ALA A 387 31.63 24.74 -44.90
CA ALA A 387 31.13 23.97 -43.76
C ALA A 387 29.63 24.16 -43.49
N ILE A 388 29.12 25.40 -43.61
CA ILE A 388 27.69 25.71 -43.41
C ILE A 388 26.85 25.12 -44.56
N THR A 389 27.31 25.25 -45.80
CA THR A 389 26.61 24.72 -46.98
C THR A 389 26.40 23.22 -46.88
N ILE A 390 27.46 22.45 -46.61
CA ILE A 390 27.36 20.99 -46.49
C ILE A 390 26.50 20.54 -45.29
N ALA A 391 26.44 21.35 -44.22
CA ALA A 391 25.59 21.08 -43.06
C ALA A 391 24.11 21.26 -43.39
N LYS A 392 23.77 22.33 -44.13
CA LYS A 392 22.40 22.61 -44.61
C LYS A 392 21.92 21.53 -45.58
N GLU A 393 22.73 21.20 -46.58
CA GLU A 393 22.41 20.16 -47.57
C GLU A 393 22.10 18.82 -46.89
N TRP A 394 22.92 18.44 -45.90
CA TRP A 394 22.67 17.21 -45.16
C TRP A 394 21.37 17.26 -44.35
N GLN A 395 21.07 18.38 -43.68
CA GLN A 395 19.86 18.54 -42.89
C GLN A 395 18.60 18.48 -43.77
N GLN A 396 18.59 19.18 -44.90
CA GLN A 396 17.50 19.13 -45.88
C GLN A 396 17.26 17.70 -46.38
N ALA A 397 18.34 16.95 -46.64
CA ALA A 397 18.24 15.55 -47.04
C ALA A 397 17.76 14.58 -45.92
N GLN A 398 17.66 15.04 -44.66
CA GLN A 398 17.12 14.24 -43.55
C GLN A 398 15.64 14.53 -43.25
N GLU A 399 15.07 15.62 -43.78
CA GLU A 399 13.65 15.91 -43.59
C GLU A 399 12.84 14.79 -44.26
N PRO A 400 11.96 14.10 -43.50
CA PRO A 400 11.11 13.10 -44.11
C PRO A 400 10.23 13.80 -45.14
N ILE A 401 10.23 13.31 -46.38
CA ILE A 401 9.23 13.69 -47.38
C ILE A 401 7.88 13.46 -46.70
N SER A 402 7.12 14.53 -46.52
CA SER A 402 5.78 14.50 -45.95
C SER A 402 4.85 13.79 -46.93
N GLU A 403 4.93 12.47 -46.98
CA GLU A 403 3.77 11.67 -47.37
C GLU A 403 2.67 12.03 -46.37
N SER A 404 1.57 12.57 -46.90
CA SER A 404 0.32 12.80 -46.20
C SER A 404 -0.24 11.47 -45.69
N ASN A 405 0.35 10.97 -44.61
CA ASN A 405 -0.16 9.85 -43.86
C ASN A 405 -1.43 10.32 -43.15
N HIS A 406 -2.56 10.25 -43.88
CA HIS A 406 -3.82 9.89 -43.27
C HIS A 406 -3.56 8.60 -42.49
N LYS A 407 -3.21 8.73 -41.20
CA LYS A 407 -3.35 7.61 -40.28
C LYS A 407 -4.82 7.22 -40.38
N PRO A 408 -5.16 6.00 -40.80
CA PRO A 408 -6.53 5.56 -40.66
C PRO A 408 -6.85 5.74 -39.18
N ILE A 409 -7.92 6.49 -38.89
CA ILE A 409 -8.60 6.40 -37.62
C ILE A 409 -8.88 4.90 -37.49
N LYS A 410 -8.08 4.20 -36.69
CA LYS A 410 -8.48 2.88 -36.24
C LYS A 410 -9.76 3.17 -35.47
N LEU A 411 -10.91 2.91 -36.09
CA LEU A 411 -12.13 2.66 -35.34
C LEU A 411 -11.68 1.67 -34.28
N SER A 412 -11.73 2.09 -33.01
CA SER A 412 -11.61 1.16 -31.91
C SER A 412 -12.63 0.08 -32.21
N THR A 413 -12.18 -1.14 -32.46
CA THR A 413 -13.01 -2.32 -32.38
C THR A 413 -13.50 -2.36 -30.94
N ARG A 414 -14.60 -1.65 -30.67
CA ARG A 414 -15.42 -1.86 -29.48
C ARG A 414 -15.79 -3.33 -29.57
N ASN A 415 -15.16 -4.11 -28.69
CA ASN A 415 -15.34 -5.54 -28.56
C ASN A 415 -16.84 -5.87 -28.68
N ARG A 416 -17.18 -6.77 -29.62
CA ARG A 416 -18.46 -7.48 -29.58
C ARG A 416 -18.58 -8.04 -28.15
N VAL A 417 -19.60 -7.59 -27.43
CA VAL A 417 -19.91 -8.09 -26.08
C VAL A 417 -20.42 -9.50 -26.28
N GLU A 418 -19.57 -10.50 -26.04
CA GLU A 418 -20.02 -11.89 -25.95
C GLU A 418 -20.75 -12.07 -24.63
N ALA A 419 -22.01 -12.51 -24.70
CA ALA A 419 -22.80 -12.82 -23.51
C ALA A 419 -22.11 -13.97 -22.74
N GLY A 420 -21.94 -13.81 -21.42
CA GLY A 420 -21.38 -14.84 -20.53
C GLY A 420 -19.87 -14.75 -20.26
N VAL A 421 -19.17 -13.69 -20.68
CA VAL A 421 -17.75 -13.46 -20.35
C VAL A 421 -17.61 -12.42 -19.24
N VAL A 422 -16.89 -12.76 -18.16
CA VAL A 422 -16.56 -11.81 -17.09
C VAL A 422 -15.31 -11.01 -17.48
N TYR A 423 -15.37 -9.69 -17.33
CA TYR A 423 -14.25 -8.79 -17.55
C TYR A 423 -13.52 -8.52 -16.24
N CYS A 424 -12.20 -8.69 -16.26
CA CYS A 424 -11.33 -8.43 -15.13
C CYS A 424 -10.32 -7.34 -15.47
N GLN A 425 -10.32 -6.24 -14.71
CA GLN A 425 -9.27 -5.22 -14.77
C GLN A 425 -8.33 -5.41 -13.59
N THR A 426 -7.02 -5.41 -13.83
CA THR A 426 -6.00 -5.64 -12.79
C THR A 426 -4.94 -4.55 -12.83
N ASP A 427 -4.41 -4.19 -11.66
CA ASP A 427 -3.29 -3.25 -11.54
C ASP A 427 -2.44 -3.55 -10.29
N ALA A 428 -1.20 -3.07 -10.30
CA ALA A 428 -0.30 -3.16 -9.16
C ALA A 428 0.40 -1.84 -8.84
N ALA A 429 0.37 -1.44 -7.58
CA ALA A 429 1.16 -0.35 -7.05
C ALA A 429 2.38 -0.90 -6.31
N TRP A 430 3.59 -0.44 -6.65
CA TRP A 430 4.84 -0.96 -6.09
C TRP A 430 5.75 0.16 -5.56
N ILE A 431 6.44 -0.11 -4.45
CA ILE A 431 7.44 0.78 -3.86
C ILE A 431 8.78 0.04 -3.76
N GLU A 432 9.77 0.56 -4.48
CA GLU A 432 11.11 -0.01 -4.56
C GLU A 432 11.82 -0.05 -3.20
N SER A 433 11.79 1.05 -2.44
CA SER A 433 12.53 1.18 -1.16
C SER A 433 12.13 0.16 -0.10
N GLN A 434 10.91 -0.38 -0.18
CA GLN A 434 10.37 -1.35 0.78
C GLN A 434 10.14 -2.74 0.17
N ARG A 435 10.37 -2.89 -1.15
CA ARG A 435 9.99 -4.10 -1.91
C ARG A 435 8.54 -4.53 -1.62
N ALA A 436 7.63 -3.56 -1.55
CA ALA A 436 6.24 -3.76 -1.17
C ALA A 436 5.32 -3.50 -2.35
N ALA A 437 4.27 -4.32 -2.51
CA ALA A 437 3.25 -4.13 -3.53
C ALA A 437 1.83 -4.23 -2.97
N GLY A 438 0.94 -3.42 -3.52
CA GLY A 438 -0.50 -3.52 -3.38
C GLY A 438 -1.09 -3.91 -4.72
N PHE A 439 -2.07 -4.81 -4.69
CA PHE A 439 -2.71 -5.38 -5.86
C PHE A 439 -4.19 -5.02 -5.83
N GLY A 440 -4.74 -4.66 -6.98
CA GLY A 440 -6.16 -4.37 -7.15
C GLY A 440 -6.70 -5.09 -8.38
N TRP A 441 -7.88 -5.66 -8.27
CA TRP A 441 -8.61 -6.20 -9.41
C TRP A 441 -10.12 -5.98 -9.29
N ILE A 442 -10.78 -5.86 -10.42
CA ILE A 442 -12.23 -5.64 -10.52
C ILE A 442 -12.79 -6.66 -11.49
N LEU A 443 -13.69 -7.50 -11.01
CA LEU A 443 -14.48 -8.43 -11.81
C LEU A 443 -15.84 -7.80 -12.08
N SER A 444 -16.25 -7.75 -13.34
CA SER A 444 -17.54 -7.18 -13.73
C SER A 444 -18.16 -7.93 -14.91
N ASN A 445 -19.48 -8.05 -14.89
CA ASN A 445 -20.27 -8.45 -16.06
C ASN A 445 -20.95 -7.19 -16.62
N ARG A 446 -20.86 -6.92 -17.94
CA ARG A 446 -21.48 -5.73 -18.53
C ARG A 446 -22.99 -5.88 -18.75
N LEU A 447 -23.52 -7.11 -18.66
CA LEU A 447 -24.94 -7.42 -18.90
C LEU A 447 -25.73 -7.68 -17.61
N GLU A 448 -25.05 -7.95 -16.50
CA GLU A 448 -25.65 -8.22 -15.19
C GLU A 448 -25.11 -7.23 -14.17
N SER A 449 -25.84 -6.92 -13.09
CA SER A 449 -25.40 -6.03 -12.00
C SER A 449 -24.26 -6.60 -11.13
N PHE A 450 -23.52 -7.59 -11.64
CA PHE A 450 -22.42 -8.26 -10.96
C PHE A 450 -21.13 -7.42 -11.05
N ARG A 451 -20.69 -6.92 -9.89
CA ARG A 451 -19.41 -6.21 -9.72
C ARG A 451 -18.77 -6.66 -8.41
N GLN A 452 -17.52 -7.11 -8.49
CA GLN A 452 -16.74 -7.52 -7.33
C GLN A 452 -15.33 -6.95 -7.41
N GLU A 453 -14.90 -6.34 -6.31
CA GLU A 453 -13.58 -5.77 -6.18
C GLU A 453 -12.74 -6.67 -5.27
N GLY A 454 -11.48 -6.88 -5.64
CA GLY A 454 -10.50 -7.58 -4.84
C GLY A 454 -9.24 -6.75 -4.64
N THR A 455 -8.68 -6.87 -3.44
CA THR A 455 -7.41 -6.21 -3.10
C THR A 455 -6.56 -7.16 -2.27
N ALA A 456 -5.25 -7.06 -2.46
CA ALA A 456 -4.28 -7.80 -1.66
C ALA A 456 -2.98 -7.00 -1.53
N THR A 457 -2.10 -7.42 -0.64
CA THR A 457 -0.79 -6.79 -0.46
C THR A 457 0.28 -7.86 -0.24
N SER A 458 1.52 -7.57 -0.62
CA SER A 458 2.64 -8.47 -0.36
C SER A 458 3.95 -7.77 -0.04
N LEU A 459 4.66 -8.38 0.91
CA LEU A 459 6.11 -8.33 1.16
C LEU A 459 6.95 -8.71 -0.08
N HIS A 460 8.20 -8.29 -0.12
CA HIS A 460 9.29 -8.88 -0.91
C HIS A 460 9.07 -8.97 -2.44
N ILE A 461 8.42 -7.98 -3.04
CA ILE A 461 8.30 -7.87 -4.50
C ILE A 461 9.50 -7.13 -5.08
N ARG A 462 10.26 -7.80 -5.97
CA ARG A 462 11.55 -7.32 -6.50
C ARG A 462 11.44 -6.31 -7.64
N SER A 463 10.33 -6.29 -8.38
CA SER A 463 10.18 -5.41 -9.55
C SER A 463 8.71 -5.02 -9.78
N PRO A 464 8.45 -3.93 -10.51
CA PRO A 464 7.08 -3.55 -10.87
C PRO A 464 6.45 -4.60 -11.78
N LEU A 465 7.22 -5.21 -12.69
CA LEU A 465 6.73 -6.26 -13.58
C LEU A 465 6.27 -7.51 -12.79
N MET A 466 6.99 -7.89 -11.75
CA MET A 466 6.56 -8.95 -10.83
C MET A 466 5.24 -8.56 -10.14
N ALA A 467 5.11 -7.31 -9.69
CA ALA A 467 3.89 -6.84 -9.03
C ALA A 467 2.65 -6.98 -9.93
N GLU A 468 2.76 -6.58 -11.19
CA GLU A 468 1.70 -6.71 -12.21
C GLU A 468 1.29 -8.18 -12.42
N ILE A 469 2.27 -9.07 -12.54
CA ILE A 469 2.03 -10.50 -12.76
C ILE A 469 1.37 -11.14 -11.53
N VAL A 470 1.76 -10.73 -10.32
CA VAL A 470 1.11 -11.18 -9.08
C VAL A 470 -0.34 -10.70 -9.00
N ALA A 471 -0.64 -9.46 -9.40
CA ALA A 471 -2.02 -8.97 -9.45
C ALA A 471 -2.89 -9.82 -10.40
N ILE A 472 -2.37 -10.16 -11.58
CA ILE A 472 -3.04 -11.06 -12.53
C ILE A 472 -3.26 -12.46 -11.93
N HIS A 473 -2.23 -13.03 -11.29
CA HIS A 473 -2.33 -14.34 -10.65
C HIS A 473 -3.43 -14.39 -9.57
N LEU A 474 -3.47 -13.37 -8.69
CA LEU A 474 -4.49 -13.26 -7.63
C LEU A 474 -5.89 -13.07 -8.20
N ALA A 475 -6.03 -12.29 -9.27
CA ALA A 475 -7.31 -12.11 -9.96
C ALA A 475 -7.81 -13.43 -10.56
N ILE A 476 -6.93 -14.25 -11.14
CA ILE A 476 -7.26 -15.58 -11.66
C ILE A 476 -7.74 -16.50 -10.53
N GLN A 477 -7.00 -16.56 -9.42
CA GLN A 477 -7.38 -17.38 -8.26
C GLN A 477 -8.74 -16.95 -7.69
N ASN A 478 -8.98 -15.65 -7.59
CA ASN A 478 -10.26 -15.11 -7.13
C ASN A 478 -11.40 -15.46 -8.09
N ALA A 479 -11.18 -15.38 -9.40
CA ALA A 479 -12.18 -15.76 -10.40
C ALA A 479 -12.53 -17.26 -10.32
N LEU A 480 -11.53 -18.13 -10.14
CA LEU A 480 -11.76 -19.57 -9.95
C LEU A 480 -12.57 -19.86 -8.67
N ALA A 481 -12.26 -19.16 -7.56
CA ALA A 481 -12.99 -19.31 -6.31
C ALA A 481 -14.48 -18.90 -6.41
N LEU A 482 -14.81 -18.03 -7.37
CA LEU A 482 -16.17 -17.58 -7.67
C LEU A 482 -16.89 -18.47 -8.69
N GLY A 483 -16.25 -19.54 -9.16
CA GLY A 483 -16.82 -20.45 -10.16
C GLY A 483 -16.90 -19.85 -11.57
N ILE A 484 -16.12 -18.81 -11.88
CA ILE A 484 -16.12 -18.18 -13.21
C ILE A 484 -15.40 -19.08 -14.21
N THR A 485 -16.08 -19.42 -15.32
CA THR A 485 -15.55 -20.32 -16.36
C THR A 485 -15.04 -19.60 -17.62
N ASN A 486 -15.48 -18.36 -17.88
CA ASN A 486 -15.06 -17.54 -19.03
C ASN A 486 -14.55 -16.17 -18.56
N LEU A 487 -13.26 -15.88 -18.76
CA LEU A 487 -12.59 -14.70 -18.19
C LEU A 487 -11.80 -13.91 -19.24
N SER A 488 -11.97 -12.59 -19.26
CA SER A 488 -11.13 -11.68 -20.04
C SER A 488 -10.38 -10.72 -19.12
N ILE A 489 -9.08 -10.93 -18.96
CA ILE A 489 -8.22 -10.10 -18.11
C ILE A 489 -7.62 -8.95 -18.93
N ALA A 490 -7.64 -7.75 -18.36
CA ALA A 490 -7.08 -6.53 -18.91
C ALA A 490 -6.11 -5.88 -17.91
N SER A 491 -4.94 -5.48 -18.40
CA SER A 491 -3.92 -4.73 -17.64
C SER A 491 -3.31 -3.65 -18.54
N ASP A 492 -2.87 -2.55 -17.93
CA ASP A 492 -2.12 -1.50 -18.62
C ASP A 492 -0.61 -1.80 -18.72
N SER A 493 -0.16 -2.95 -18.20
CA SER A 493 1.22 -3.42 -18.34
C SER A 493 1.38 -4.27 -19.60
N LYS A 494 1.77 -3.62 -20.70
CA LYS A 494 2.09 -4.31 -21.97
C LYS A 494 3.14 -5.41 -21.78
N GLN A 495 4.14 -5.17 -20.93
CA GLN A 495 5.19 -6.13 -20.64
C GLN A 495 4.65 -7.39 -19.94
N ALA A 496 3.72 -7.24 -19.00
CA ALA A 496 3.10 -8.38 -18.30
C ALA A 496 2.26 -9.23 -19.27
N ILE A 497 1.43 -8.59 -20.10
CA ILE A 497 0.60 -9.28 -21.09
C ILE A 497 1.47 -10.00 -22.14
N GLU A 498 2.54 -9.37 -22.63
CA GLU A 498 3.49 -10.01 -23.55
C GLU A 498 4.23 -11.18 -22.90
N ALA A 499 4.60 -11.09 -21.62
CA ALA A 499 5.25 -12.19 -20.89
C ALA A 499 4.35 -13.43 -20.84
N ILE A 500 3.06 -13.26 -20.53
CA ILE A 500 2.08 -14.35 -20.49
C ILE A 500 1.83 -14.92 -21.89
N LYS A 501 1.57 -14.07 -22.89
CA LYS A 501 1.25 -14.50 -24.27
C LYS A 501 2.40 -15.18 -24.98
N SER A 502 3.60 -14.64 -24.83
CA SER A 502 4.78 -15.12 -25.57
C SER A 502 5.25 -16.50 -25.10
N LYS A 503 4.81 -16.94 -23.91
CA LYS A 503 5.28 -18.16 -23.22
C LYS A 503 6.83 -18.21 -23.14
N GLN A 504 7.49 -17.06 -23.21
CA GLN A 504 8.94 -16.98 -23.16
C GLN A 504 9.41 -17.13 -21.71
N PRO A 505 10.51 -17.87 -21.47
CA PRO A 505 11.06 -17.98 -20.13
C PRO A 505 11.48 -16.60 -19.63
N SER A 506 11.09 -16.29 -18.40
CA SER A 506 11.55 -15.13 -17.65
C SER A 506 12.13 -15.62 -16.34
N LYS A 507 13.43 -15.42 -16.13
CA LYS A 507 14.12 -15.86 -14.91
C LYS A 507 13.52 -15.30 -13.63
N GLU A 508 12.90 -14.11 -13.68
CA GLU A 508 12.26 -13.50 -12.53
C GLU A 508 10.85 -14.04 -12.30
N LEU A 509 10.11 -14.30 -13.37
CA LEU A 509 8.69 -14.66 -13.31
C LEU A 509 8.44 -16.17 -13.46
N HIS A 510 9.49 -17.00 -13.45
CA HIS A 510 9.43 -18.42 -13.81
C HIS A 510 8.34 -19.19 -13.06
N GLY A 511 8.34 -19.14 -11.73
CA GLY A 511 7.37 -19.86 -10.91
C GLY A 511 5.95 -19.37 -11.13
N ILE A 512 5.73 -18.06 -11.05
CA ILE A 512 4.38 -17.48 -11.15
C ILE A 512 3.77 -17.54 -12.55
N LEU A 513 4.58 -17.44 -13.62
CA LEU A 513 4.09 -17.64 -14.98
C LEU A 513 3.67 -19.10 -15.21
N HIS A 514 4.40 -20.06 -14.64
CA HIS A 514 3.99 -21.45 -14.67
C HIS A 514 2.62 -21.64 -14.01
N ASP A 515 2.44 -21.05 -12.82
CA ASP A 515 1.17 -21.13 -12.09
C ASP A 515 0.02 -20.50 -12.90
N ILE A 516 0.20 -19.30 -13.45
CA ILE A 516 -0.79 -18.64 -14.31
C ILE A 516 -1.17 -19.53 -15.50
N LEU A 517 -0.19 -20.15 -16.17
CA LEU A 517 -0.45 -21.01 -17.32
C LEU A 517 -1.22 -22.28 -16.95
N ILE A 518 -0.95 -22.90 -15.80
CA ILE A 518 -1.71 -24.06 -15.30
C ILE A 518 -3.12 -23.63 -14.87
N LEU A 519 -3.25 -22.59 -14.06
CA LEU A 519 -4.55 -22.09 -13.61
C LEU A 519 -5.45 -21.71 -14.79
N SER A 520 -4.87 -21.14 -15.85
CA SER A 520 -5.56 -20.80 -17.09
C SER A 520 -6.23 -22.01 -17.77
N LEU A 521 -5.76 -23.24 -17.54
CA LEU A 521 -6.35 -24.47 -18.10
C LEU A 521 -7.70 -24.83 -17.47
N ASN A 522 -8.03 -24.26 -16.30
CA ASN A 522 -9.31 -24.49 -15.62
C ASN A 522 -10.46 -23.63 -16.16
N PHE A 523 -10.20 -22.73 -17.11
CA PHE A 523 -11.21 -21.91 -17.75
C PHE A 523 -11.61 -22.49 -19.12
N CYS A 524 -12.90 -22.46 -19.44
CA CYS A 524 -13.40 -22.79 -20.78
C CYS A 524 -12.85 -21.80 -21.82
N LYS A 525 -12.75 -20.52 -21.44
CA LYS A 525 -12.17 -19.45 -22.26
C LYS A 525 -11.45 -18.45 -21.37
N ILE A 526 -10.17 -18.20 -21.62
CA ILE A 526 -9.42 -17.11 -20.99
C ILE A 526 -8.65 -16.29 -22.02
N SER A 527 -8.66 -14.96 -21.86
CA SER A 527 -7.87 -14.06 -22.69
C SER A 527 -7.17 -12.98 -21.87
N PHE A 528 -6.01 -12.55 -22.36
CA PHE A 528 -5.16 -11.52 -21.73
C PHE A 528 -5.04 -10.34 -22.68
N ASN A 529 -5.42 -9.14 -22.26
CA ASN A 529 -5.51 -7.97 -23.13
C ASN A 529 -4.78 -6.77 -22.51
N PHE A 530 -4.09 -6.03 -23.36
CA PHE A 530 -3.50 -4.75 -22.97
C PHE A 530 -4.55 -3.65 -23.16
N ILE A 531 -4.69 -2.78 -22.17
CA ILE A 531 -5.54 -1.58 -22.24
C ILE A 531 -4.73 -0.32 -21.93
N PRO A 532 -5.10 0.86 -22.45
CA PRO A 532 -4.48 2.12 -22.04
C PRO A 532 -4.69 2.40 -20.55
N ARG A 533 -3.75 3.11 -19.92
CA ARG A 533 -3.82 3.46 -18.49
C ARG A 533 -5.05 4.29 -18.15
N GLU A 534 -5.51 5.11 -19.10
CA GLU A 534 -6.71 5.93 -18.98
C GLU A 534 -7.98 5.07 -18.78
N GLU A 535 -7.96 3.81 -19.24
CA GLU A 535 -9.04 2.84 -19.10
C GLU A 535 -8.91 1.94 -17.86
N ASN A 536 -7.79 2.00 -17.11
CA ASN A 536 -7.50 1.14 -15.94
C ASN A 536 -7.47 1.89 -14.59
N GLN A 537 -8.05 3.09 -14.51
CA GLN A 537 -7.92 3.98 -13.35
C GLN A 537 -8.49 3.39 -12.05
N GLU A 538 -9.57 2.61 -12.12
CA GLU A 538 -10.21 2.03 -10.94
C GLU A 538 -9.34 0.94 -10.29
N ALA A 539 -8.77 0.05 -11.10
CA ALA A 539 -7.85 -0.97 -10.61
C ALA A 539 -6.57 -0.33 -10.04
N ASP A 540 -6.03 0.71 -10.68
CA ASP A 540 -4.88 1.50 -10.18
C ASP A 540 -5.20 2.18 -8.83
N ALA A 541 -6.40 2.73 -8.67
CA ALA A 541 -6.85 3.30 -7.40
C ALA A 541 -6.93 2.23 -6.29
N LEU A 542 -7.48 1.05 -6.59
CA LEU A 542 -7.55 -0.07 -5.65
C LEU A 542 -6.16 -0.57 -5.25
N ALA A 543 -5.25 -0.74 -6.22
CA ALA A 543 -3.88 -1.19 -5.96
C ALA A 543 -3.12 -0.20 -5.08
N LYS A 544 -3.23 1.11 -5.36
CA LYS A 544 -2.64 2.18 -4.53
C LYS A 544 -3.25 2.24 -3.14
N SER A 545 -4.56 2.06 -3.02
CA SER A 545 -5.25 2.02 -1.72
C SER A 545 -4.79 0.83 -0.88
N SER A 546 -4.73 -0.35 -1.50
CA SER A 546 -4.23 -1.57 -0.88
C SER A 546 -2.79 -1.40 -0.41
N LEU A 547 -1.91 -0.86 -1.26
CA LEU A 547 -0.52 -0.61 -0.91
C LEU A 547 -0.41 0.30 0.32
N LYS A 548 -1.16 1.41 0.36
CA LYS A 548 -1.23 2.34 1.51
C LYS A 548 -1.65 1.65 2.82
N THR A 549 -2.37 0.53 2.74
CA THR A 549 -2.82 -0.25 3.90
C THR A 549 -1.67 -1.07 4.52
N LEU A 550 -0.70 -1.52 3.71
CA LEU A 550 0.49 -2.28 4.15
C LEU A 550 1.45 -1.42 5.02
N TRP A 551 1.45 -0.10 4.84
CA TRP A 551 2.31 0.87 5.55
C TRP A 551 2.09 0.95 7.08
N ARG A 552 1.19 0.15 7.65
CA ARG A 552 0.61 0.44 8.98
C ARG A 552 0.49 -0.74 9.93
N ASN A 553 1.10 -1.90 9.71
CA ASN A 553 1.16 -2.91 10.77
C ASN A 553 2.15 -2.47 11.86
N PRO A 554 1.72 -2.20 13.10
CA PRO A 554 2.64 -1.82 14.16
C PRO A 554 3.52 -3.01 14.53
N LYS A 555 4.80 -2.78 14.87
CA LYS A 555 5.67 -3.83 15.41
C LYS A 555 5.04 -4.45 16.67
N SER A 556 5.00 -5.78 16.74
CA SER A 556 4.55 -6.58 17.89
C SER A 556 5.45 -7.79 18.07
N ASN A 557 5.59 -8.27 19.31
CA ASN A 557 6.39 -9.45 19.67
C ASN A 557 5.68 -10.79 19.35
N GLY A 558 4.76 -10.78 18.40
CA GLY A 558 3.92 -11.92 18.03
C GLY A 558 2.95 -11.58 16.90
N LYS A 559 2.08 -12.52 16.55
CA LYS A 559 1.12 -12.38 15.45
C LYS A 559 -0.06 -11.52 15.91
N LEU A 560 -0.24 -10.32 15.35
CA LEU A 560 -1.44 -9.51 15.65
C LEU A 560 -2.70 -10.18 15.10
N PRO A 561 -3.88 -9.90 15.68
CA PRO A 561 -5.16 -10.21 15.04
C PRO A 561 -5.20 -9.66 13.59
N PRO A 562 -5.86 -10.36 12.65
CA PRO A 562 -6.00 -9.90 11.28
C PRO A 562 -6.75 -8.57 11.21
N GLY A 563 -6.61 -7.81 10.13
CA GLY A 563 -7.37 -6.57 9.92
C GLY A 563 -6.57 -5.41 9.30
N SER A 564 -7.29 -4.38 8.87
CA SER A 564 -6.78 -3.19 8.17
C SER A 564 -6.61 -2.00 9.12
N MET A 565 -5.53 -1.24 8.98
CA MET A 565 -5.28 -0.04 9.80
C MET A 565 -5.72 1.27 9.10
N GLY A 566 -6.38 1.18 7.95
CA GLY A 566 -6.94 2.32 7.21
C GLY A 566 -5.95 3.45 6.86
N PHE A 567 -6.49 4.64 6.59
CA PHE A 567 -5.73 5.81 6.15
C PHE A 567 -4.80 6.39 7.22
N PRO A 568 -3.60 6.90 6.83
CA PRO A 568 -3.07 8.17 7.29
C PRO A 568 -3.64 8.85 8.54
N VAL A 569 -3.19 8.60 9.76
CA VAL A 569 -3.63 9.22 11.04
C VAL A 569 -5.10 8.98 11.43
N ILE A 570 -6.03 8.91 10.51
CA ILE A 570 -7.48 8.79 10.77
C ILE A 570 -7.96 7.33 10.79
N GLY A 571 -7.20 6.40 10.22
CA GLY A 571 -7.54 4.99 10.14
C GLY A 571 -8.80 4.73 9.31
N GLU A 572 -9.70 3.90 9.83
CA GLU A 572 -10.98 3.53 9.22
C GLU A 572 -12.16 4.30 9.86
N THR A 573 -11.87 5.41 10.55
CA THR A 573 -12.85 6.18 11.34
C THR A 573 -14.06 6.62 10.54
N PHE A 574 -13.90 7.04 9.28
CA PHE A 574 -15.05 7.50 8.49
C PHE A 574 -16.04 6.38 8.17
N GLU A 575 -15.53 5.21 7.79
CA GLU A 575 -16.37 4.03 7.56
C GLU A 575 -17.02 3.55 8.84
N PHE A 576 -16.26 3.51 9.93
CA PHE A 576 -16.78 3.19 11.26
C PHE A 576 -17.88 4.16 11.73
N MET A 577 -17.80 5.43 11.32
CA MET A 577 -18.73 6.49 11.68
C MET A 577 -19.87 6.69 10.65
N LYS A 578 -20.11 5.73 9.75
CA LYS A 578 -21.30 5.76 8.88
C LYS A 578 -22.57 5.45 9.69
N PRO A 579 -23.62 6.27 9.56
CA PRO A 579 -24.92 5.96 10.16
C PRO A 579 -25.48 4.65 9.62
N HIS A 580 -26.05 3.82 10.49
CA HIS A 580 -26.77 2.60 10.15
C HIS A 580 -28.01 2.45 11.04
N ASP A 581 -28.92 1.53 10.70
CA ASP A 581 -30.12 1.27 11.49
C ASP A 581 -29.76 0.77 12.90
N ALA A 582 -30.44 1.28 13.94
CA ALA A 582 -30.17 0.90 15.32
C ALA A 582 -30.50 -0.58 15.63
N ILE A 583 -31.43 -1.19 14.89
CA ILE A 583 -31.85 -2.58 15.08
C ILE A 583 -30.86 -3.55 14.41
N GLN A 584 -30.02 -3.05 13.52
CA GLN A 584 -29.02 -3.84 12.82
C GLN A 584 -27.67 -3.82 13.51
N ILE A 585 -26.94 -4.91 13.32
CA ILE A 585 -25.51 -4.99 13.61
C ILE A 585 -24.77 -3.95 12.76
N PRO A 586 -23.82 -3.18 13.32
CA PRO A 586 -23.06 -2.20 12.55
C PRO A 586 -22.40 -2.82 11.31
N THR A 587 -22.72 -2.29 10.12
CA THR A 587 -22.23 -2.83 8.83
C THR A 587 -20.71 -2.95 8.81
N PHE A 588 -20.00 -1.94 9.33
CA PHE A 588 -18.54 -1.98 9.46
C PHE A 588 -18.05 -3.21 10.26
N VAL A 589 -18.68 -3.51 11.41
CA VAL A 589 -18.26 -4.65 12.25
C VAL A 589 -18.64 -5.95 11.57
N LYS A 590 -19.86 -6.05 10.98
CA LYS A 590 -20.33 -7.22 10.24
C LYS A 590 -19.40 -7.60 9.10
N GLU A 591 -19.05 -6.66 8.23
CA GLU A 591 -18.15 -6.88 7.09
C GLU A 591 -16.73 -7.28 7.53
N LYS A 592 -16.23 -6.67 8.61
CA LYS A 592 -14.90 -6.97 9.15
C LYS A 592 -14.84 -8.35 9.78
N VAL A 593 -15.89 -8.75 10.51
CA VAL A 593 -16.00 -10.10 11.08
C VAL A 593 -16.05 -11.15 9.97
N LEU A 594 -16.81 -10.92 8.90
CA LEU A 594 -16.85 -11.84 7.75
C LEU A 594 -15.48 -11.99 7.07
N ARG A 595 -14.67 -10.92 7.02
CA ARG A 595 -13.37 -10.92 6.34
C ARG A 595 -12.21 -11.39 7.21
N HIS A 596 -12.25 -11.10 8.50
CA HIS A 596 -11.11 -11.24 9.42
C HIS A 596 -11.39 -12.14 10.62
N GLY A 597 -12.62 -12.62 10.79
CA GLY A 597 -13.03 -13.38 11.97
C GLY A 597 -13.45 -12.49 13.14
N PRO A 598 -13.84 -13.09 14.28
CA PRO A 598 -14.52 -12.41 15.38
C PRO A 598 -13.64 -11.40 16.14
N VAL A 599 -12.32 -11.48 15.99
CA VAL A 599 -11.33 -10.59 16.62
C VAL A 599 -10.41 -10.03 15.56
N PHE A 600 -10.39 -8.71 15.40
CA PHE A 600 -9.60 -8.06 14.35
C PHE A 600 -9.02 -6.71 14.81
N LYS A 601 -7.92 -6.30 14.17
CA LYS A 601 -7.27 -5.02 14.40
C LYS A 601 -7.71 -3.95 13.42
N THR A 602 -7.76 -2.71 13.90
CA THR A 602 -7.98 -1.52 13.07
C THR A 602 -7.36 -0.27 13.69
N SER A 603 -7.51 0.87 13.01
CA SER A 603 -7.22 2.19 13.57
C SER A 603 -8.48 3.03 13.56
N LEU A 604 -8.88 3.56 14.72
CA LEU A 604 -10.01 4.46 14.87
C LEU A 604 -9.59 5.66 15.70
N PHE A 605 -10.06 6.85 15.32
CA PHE A 605 -9.78 8.14 15.96
C PHE A 605 -8.27 8.41 16.16
N GLY A 606 -7.43 7.86 15.26
CA GLY A 606 -5.97 7.89 15.35
C GLY A 606 -5.33 7.04 16.43
N GLY A 607 -6.13 6.22 17.12
CA GLY A 607 -5.66 5.15 17.99
C GLY A 607 -5.50 3.82 17.26
N LYS A 608 -4.74 2.90 17.88
CA LYS A 608 -4.67 1.49 17.48
C LYS A 608 -5.72 0.73 18.28
N VAL A 609 -6.58 -0.03 17.59
CA VAL A 609 -7.78 -0.63 18.18
C VAL A 609 -7.86 -2.11 17.84
N ILE A 610 -8.22 -2.93 18.83
CA ILE A 610 -8.73 -4.29 18.64
C ILE A 610 -10.24 -4.26 18.83
N ILE A 611 -10.98 -4.79 17.86
CA ILE A 611 -12.43 -5.01 17.97
C ILE A 611 -12.65 -6.50 18.16
N SER A 612 -13.51 -6.84 19.12
CA SER A 612 -13.86 -8.22 19.44
C SER A 612 -15.38 -8.39 19.52
N THR A 613 -15.86 -9.42 18.83
CA THR A 613 -17.23 -9.95 18.94
C THR A 613 -17.26 -11.26 19.72
N ASP A 614 -16.10 -11.79 20.11
CA ASP A 614 -15.96 -12.99 20.91
C ASP A 614 -16.30 -12.70 22.39
N ILE A 615 -17.31 -13.39 22.90
CA ILE A 615 -17.80 -13.14 24.26
C ILE A 615 -16.80 -13.59 25.34
N GLY A 616 -16.05 -14.67 25.09
CA GLY A 616 -15.04 -15.18 26.03
C GLY A 616 -13.95 -14.16 26.27
N LEU A 617 -13.35 -13.68 25.17
CA LEU A 617 -12.32 -12.63 25.19
C LEU A 617 -12.86 -11.32 25.78
N ASN A 618 -14.08 -10.92 25.41
CA ASN A 618 -14.71 -9.72 25.96
C ASN A 618 -14.81 -9.80 27.49
N MET A 619 -15.31 -10.91 28.03
CA MET A 619 -15.45 -11.11 29.48
C MET A 619 -14.10 -11.21 30.20
N GLU A 620 -13.09 -11.80 29.57
CA GLU A 620 -11.74 -11.89 30.13
C GLU A 620 -11.07 -10.50 30.21
N ILE A 621 -11.11 -9.73 29.12
CA ILE A 621 -10.59 -8.36 29.11
C ILE A 621 -11.33 -7.47 30.11
N ALA A 622 -12.66 -7.64 30.25
CA ALA A 622 -13.44 -6.90 31.23
C ALA A 622 -13.04 -7.19 32.69
N LYS A 623 -12.53 -8.39 32.98
CA LYS A 623 -12.03 -8.79 34.31
C LYS A 623 -10.60 -8.29 34.57
N THR A 624 -9.71 -8.41 33.59
CA THR A 624 -8.27 -8.16 33.76
C THR A 624 -7.86 -6.71 33.52
N ASN A 625 -8.64 -5.94 32.77
CA ASN A 625 -8.30 -4.57 32.39
C ASN A 625 -9.32 -3.56 32.93
N HIS A 626 -8.81 -2.54 33.64
CA HIS A 626 -9.63 -1.58 34.37
C HIS A 626 -9.54 -0.14 33.85
N ILE A 627 -8.65 0.16 32.90
CA ILE A 627 -8.51 1.51 32.33
C ILE A 627 -9.49 1.66 31.16
N PRO A 628 -10.29 2.74 31.08
CA PRO A 628 -11.29 2.90 30.03
C PRO A 628 -10.61 3.29 28.71
N GLY A 629 -10.98 2.60 27.63
CA GLY A 629 -10.44 2.81 26.27
C GLY A 629 -11.07 4.01 25.55
N MET A 630 -10.92 5.22 26.09
CA MET A 630 -11.57 6.43 25.55
C MET A 630 -10.68 7.18 24.53
N PRO A 631 -11.26 7.73 23.45
CA PRO A 631 -10.57 8.69 22.59
C PRO A 631 -10.10 9.93 23.36
N LYS A 632 -9.01 10.57 22.90
CA LYS A 632 -8.44 11.78 23.54
C LYS A 632 -9.45 12.94 23.67
N SER A 633 -10.42 13.04 22.76
CA SER A 633 -11.50 14.03 22.84
C SER A 633 -12.32 13.87 24.12
N LEU A 634 -12.70 12.63 24.45
CA LEU A 634 -13.47 12.32 25.65
C LEU A 634 -12.64 12.51 26.92
N VAL A 635 -11.36 12.12 26.92
CA VAL A 635 -10.48 12.37 28.08
C VAL A 635 -10.39 13.88 28.38
N ARG A 636 -10.34 14.74 27.36
CA ARG A 636 -10.38 16.20 27.54
C ARG A 636 -11.72 16.71 28.06
N LEU A 637 -12.83 16.07 27.68
CA LEU A 637 -14.17 16.44 28.14
C LEU A 637 -14.40 16.05 29.60
N PHE A 638 -13.99 14.85 30.02
CA PHE A 638 -14.16 14.41 31.41
C PHE A 638 -13.13 15.07 32.35
N GLY A 639 -11.93 15.33 31.86
CA GLY A 639 -10.77 15.72 32.67
C GLY A 639 -9.94 14.48 33.04
N ALA A 640 -8.62 14.59 32.95
CA ALA A 640 -7.72 13.45 33.17
C ALA A 640 -7.72 12.96 34.64
N ASN A 641 -8.02 13.86 35.59
CA ASN A 641 -8.05 13.59 37.02
C ASN A 641 -9.45 13.21 37.53
N ASN A 642 -10.41 13.01 36.63
CA ASN A 642 -11.78 12.71 36.98
C ASN A 642 -11.88 11.35 37.70
N LEU A 643 -12.64 11.34 38.79
CA LEU A 643 -12.90 10.18 39.64
C LEU A 643 -13.45 8.95 38.87
N PHE A 644 -14.21 9.14 37.79
CA PHE A 644 -14.72 8.05 36.94
C PHE A 644 -13.70 7.50 35.94
N VAL A 645 -12.68 8.28 35.57
CA VAL A 645 -11.70 7.90 34.54
C VAL A 645 -10.50 7.19 35.18
N ASN A 646 -9.97 7.75 36.26
CA ASN A 646 -8.78 7.23 36.94
C ASN A 646 -9.06 5.85 37.59
N LYS A 647 -8.14 4.90 37.39
CA LYS A 647 -8.28 3.52 37.88
C LYS A 647 -8.40 3.43 39.40
N ASP A 648 -7.61 4.22 40.12
CA ASP A 648 -7.44 4.10 41.57
C ASP A 648 -8.61 4.72 42.33
N THR A 649 -9.16 5.81 41.79
CA THR A 649 -10.30 6.51 42.38
C THR A 649 -11.66 6.04 41.87
N HIS A 650 -11.73 5.29 40.76
CA HIS A 650 -12.99 4.78 40.20
C HIS A 650 -13.81 3.92 41.15
N LYS A 651 -13.15 3.10 42.00
CA LYS A 651 -13.87 2.29 43.00
C LYS A 651 -14.64 3.17 43.99
N HIS A 652 -14.01 4.26 44.42
CA HIS A 652 -14.63 5.24 45.30
C HIS A 652 -15.79 5.95 44.60
N ALA A 653 -15.56 6.48 43.38
CA ALA A 653 -16.60 7.12 42.56
C ALA A 653 -17.83 6.21 42.39
N ARG A 654 -17.61 4.94 42.07
CA ARG A 654 -18.67 3.92 41.93
C ARG A 654 -19.44 3.72 43.23
N SER A 655 -18.73 3.60 44.35
CA SER A 655 -19.35 3.43 45.67
C SER A 655 -20.27 4.62 46.00
N LEU A 656 -19.78 5.85 45.80
CA LEU A 656 -20.58 7.06 45.95
C LEU A 656 -21.81 7.03 45.05
N THR A 657 -21.65 6.79 43.74
CA THR A 657 -22.80 6.77 42.83
C THR A 657 -23.82 5.70 43.20
N ASN A 658 -23.39 4.54 43.67
CA ASN A 658 -24.29 3.46 44.09
C ASN A 658 -25.10 3.81 45.36
N GLN A 659 -24.57 4.64 46.26
CA GLN A 659 -25.32 5.13 47.42
C GLN A 659 -26.49 6.04 47.03
N PHE A 660 -26.45 6.66 45.84
CA PHE A 660 -27.50 7.56 45.36
C PHE A 660 -28.42 6.92 44.31
N LEU A 661 -27.85 6.13 43.40
CA LEU A 661 -28.58 5.53 42.27
C LEU A 661 -28.82 4.02 42.43
N GLY A 662 -28.39 3.42 43.55
CA GLY A 662 -28.69 2.03 43.87
C GLY A 662 -30.16 1.84 44.25
N SER A 663 -30.65 0.60 44.12
CA SER A 663 -32.07 0.24 44.31
C SER A 663 -32.68 0.78 45.61
N GLN A 664 -31.95 0.69 46.73
CA GLN A 664 -32.43 1.19 48.03
C GLN A 664 -32.62 2.71 48.04
N ALA A 665 -31.70 3.46 47.43
CA ALA A 665 -31.80 4.92 47.35
C ALA A 665 -32.90 5.35 46.38
N LEU A 666 -33.04 4.65 45.25
CA LEU A 666 -34.14 4.87 44.31
C LEU A 666 -35.51 4.67 44.97
N LYS A 667 -35.66 3.55 45.71
CA LYS A 667 -36.86 3.21 46.46
C LYS A 667 -37.24 4.27 47.49
N LEU A 668 -36.29 4.68 48.30
CA LEU A 668 -36.57 5.55 49.44
C LEU A 668 -36.62 7.04 49.07
N ARG A 669 -35.91 7.47 48.01
CA ARG A 669 -35.59 8.89 47.82
C ARG A 669 -35.82 9.45 46.43
N MET A 670 -36.01 8.64 45.39
CA MET A 670 -36.11 9.15 44.02
C MET A 670 -37.42 8.80 43.31
N ILE A 671 -38.03 7.65 43.57
CA ILE A 671 -39.21 7.19 42.82
C ILE A 671 -40.35 8.22 42.81
N GLN A 672 -40.65 8.84 43.95
CA GLN A 672 -41.73 9.84 44.07
C GLN A 672 -41.44 11.13 43.30
N ASP A 673 -40.19 11.62 43.32
CA ASP A 673 -39.81 12.80 42.56
C ASP A 673 -39.86 12.52 41.05
N ILE A 674 -39.39 11.35 40.61
CA ILE A 674 -39.42 10.95 39.19
C ILE A 674 -40.87 10.79 38.72
N ASP A 675 -41.71 10.13 39.51
CA ASP A 675 -43.14 9.96 39.25
C ASP A 675 -43.85 11.31 39.11
N PHE A 676 -43.63 12.22 40.06
CA PHE A 676 -44.21 13.56 40.04
C PHE A 676 -43.79 14.36 38.79
N LEU A 677 -42.50 14.38 38.46
CA LEU A 677 -41.98 15.11 37.30
C LEU A 677 -42.48 14.50 35.99
N ALA A 678 -42.47 13.18 35.85
CA ALA A 678 -42.97 12.48 34.67
C ALA A 678 -44.47 12.76 34.45
N ARG A 679 -45.29 12.63 35.49
CA ARG A 679 -46.72 12.96 35.46
C ARG A 679 -46.96 14.41 35.04
N THR A 680 -46.16 15.35 35.56
CA THR A 680 -46.31 16.78 35.29
C THR A 680 -45.98 17.11 33.84
N HIS A 681 -44.80 16.71 33.35
CA HIS A 681 -44.37 17.05 31.99
C HIS A 681 -45.13 16.30 30.91
N ILE A 682 -45.52 15.03 31.13
CA ILE A 682 -46.33 14.28 30.15
C ILE A 682 -47.73 14.89 30.05
N LYS A 683 -48.35 15.29 31.17
CA LYS A 683 -49.63 16.01 31.17
C LYS A 683 -49.53 17.36 30.45
N GLU A 684 -48.42 18.07 30.61
CA GLU A 684 -48.16 19.31 29.87
C GLU A 684 -48.04 19.05 28.35
N GLY A 685 -47.34 17.99 27.94
CA GLY A 685 -47.25 17.58 26.54
C GLY A 685 -48.60 17.19 25.96
N ALA A 686 -49.43 16.44 26.70
CA ALA A 686 -50.80 16.10 26.31
C ALA A 686 -51.67 17.35 26.09
N ARG A 687 -51.58 18.36 26.98
CA ARG A 687 -52.27 19.65 26.79
C ARG A 687 -51.82 20.41 25.55
N LYS A 688 -50.55 20.28 25.17
CA LYS A 688 -49.98 20.90 23.95
C LYS A 688 -50.23 20.07 22.68
N GLY A 689 -50.72 18.84 22.81
CA GLY A 689 -50.91 17.90 21.70
C GLY A 689 -49.61 17.23 21.19
N CYS A 690 -48.45 17.55 21.77
CA CYS A 690 -47.15 17.08 21.32
C CYS A 690 -46.14 17.03 22.47
N LEU A 691 -45.26 16.02 22.47
CA LEU A 691 -44.25 15.76 23.47
C LEU A 691 -42.95 15.27 22.81
N ASP A 692 -41.83 15.99 22.98
CA ASP A 692 -40.51 15.45 22.62
C ASP A 692 -40.02 14.53 23.76
N VAL A 693 -39.92 13.23 23.48
CA VAL A 693 -39.53 12.22 24.49
C VAL A 693 -38.14 12.49 25.07
N LYS A 694 -37.17 12.84 24.22
CA LYS A 694 -35.79 13.08 24.65
C LYS A 694 -35.71 14.32 25.52
N GLU A 695 -36.29 15.44 25.08
CA GLU A 695 -36.26 16.70 25.83
C GLU A 695 -36.97 16.55 27.18
N THR A 696 -38.13 15.91 27.19
CA THR A 696 -38.93 15.67 28.40
C THR A 696 -38.17 14.79 29.39
N THR A 697 -37.58 13.70 28.93
CA THR A 697 -36.76 12.83 29.79
C THR A 697 -35.54 13.57 30.34
N SER A 698 -34.88 14.40 29.53
CA SER A 698 -33.77 15.24 29.97
C SER A 698 -34.18 16.20 31.08
N LYS A 699 -35.35 16.85 30.97
CA LYS A 699 -35.88 17.73 32.03
C LYS A 699 -36.10 16.96 33.33
N ILE A 700 -36.78 15.82 33.28
CA ILE A 700 -37.03 14.96 34.45
C ILE A 700 -35.71 14.58 35.14
N ILE A 701 -34.72 14.11 34.38
CA ILE A 701 -33.42 13.69 34.92
C ILE A 701 -32.67 14.87 35.54
N ILE A 702 -32.57 15.99 34.81
CA ILE A 702 -31.84 17.17 35.27
C ILE A 702 -32.50 17.75 36.51
N GLU A 703 -33.82 17.94 36.53
CA GLU A 703 -34.53 18.50 37.68
C GLU A 703 -34.44 17.58 38.91
N CYS A 704 -34.62 16.28 38.71
CA CYS A 704 -34.49 15.29 39.79
C CYS A 704 -33.06 15.28 40.37
N LEU A 705 -32.04 15.18 39.51
CA LEU A 705 -30.64 15.14 39.96
C LEU A 705 -30.18 16.49 40.51
N ALA A 706 -30.53 17.62 39.89
CA ALA A 706 -30.19 18.95 40.36
C ALA A 706 -30.73 19.19 41.77
N LYS A 707 -32.00 18.86 42.01
CA LYS A 707 -32.62 18.98 43.34
C LYS A 707 -31.91 18.09 44.38
N LYS A 708 -31.61 16.84 44.05
CA LYS A 708 -30.96 15.90 45.00
C LYS A 708 -29.49 16.21 45.24
N VAL A 709 -28.81 16.70 44.22
CA VAL A 709 -27.38 16.99 44.26
C VAL A 709 -27.15 18.39 44.80
N MET A 710 -27.67 19.41 44.14
CA MET A 710 -27.40 20.81 44.47
C MET A 710 -28.36 21.40 45.51
N GLY A 711 -29.49 20.75 45.81
CA GLY A 711 -30.61 21.37 46.54
C GLY A 711 -31.35 22.38 45.65
N GLU A 712 -32.09 23.31 46.25
CA GLU A 712 -32.71 24.42 45.50
C GLU A 712 -31.63 25.30 44.85
N MET A 713 -31.79 25.59 43.56
CA MET A 713 -30.86 26.43 42.80
C MET A 713 -31.51 27.77 42.46
N GLU A 714 -30.70 28.83 42.38
CA GLU A 714 -31.17 30.12 41.88
C GLU A 714 -31.65 29.97 40.42
N PRO A 715 -32.76 30.63 40.03
CA PRO A 715 -33.33 30.52 38.69
C PRO A 715 -32.32 30.79 37.58
N GLU A 716 -31.43 31.75 37.76
CA GLU A 716 -30.37 32.12 36.82
C GLU A 716 -29.34 30.99 36.65
N ALA A 717 -28.92 30.37 37.76
CA ALA A 717 -27.96 29.26 37.75
C ALA A 717 -28.57 28.02 37.07
N ALA A 718 -29.84 27.70 37.38
CA ALA A 718 -30.57 26.61 36.74
C ALA A 718 -30.75 26.84 35.23
N LYS A 719 -31.03 28.08 34.82
CA LYS A 719 -31.16 28.47 33.41
C LYS A 719 -29.83 28.36 32.65
N GLU A 720 -28.72 28.81 33.24
CA GLU A 720 -27.40 28.69 32.61
C GLU A 720 -26.95 27.23 32.47
N LEU A 721 -27.23 26.37 33.47
CA LEU A 721 -26.99 24.93 33.37
C LEU A 721 -27.79 24.30 32.23
N THR A 722 -29.08 24.63 32.15
CA THR A 722 -29.97 24.15 31.07
C THR A 722 -29.47 24.59 29.70
N LEU A 723 -29.05 25.86 29.56
CA LEU A 723 -28.47 26.37 28.32
C LEU A 723 -27.18 25.63 27.95
N CYS A 724 -26.28 25.44 28.90
CA CYS A 724 -25.03 24.73 28.65
C CYS A 724 -25.26 23.30 28.14
N TRP A 725 -26.29 22.62 28.65
CA TRP A 725 -26.65 21.26 28.22
C TRP A 725 -27.02 21.17 26.73
N THR A 726 -27.59 22.22 26.15
CA THR A 726 -27.93 22.25 24.71
C THR A 726 -26.71 22.13 23.78
N PHE A 727 -25.48 22.34 24.30
CA PHE A 727 -24.23 22.23 23.54
C PHE A 727 -23.56 20.86 23.60
N PHE A 728 -24.10 19.91 24.38
CA PHE A 728 -23.61 18.54 24.47
C PHE A 728 -24.20 17.50 23.48
N PRO A 729 -25.23 17.77 22.64
CA PRO A 729 -25.85 16.69 21.89
C PRO A 729 -24.98 16.14 20.75
N THR A 730 -24.89 14.80 20.67
CA THR A 730 -24.57 13.96 19.49
C THR A 730 -23.16 14.02 18.87
N GLU A 731 -22.23 14.81 19.43
CA GLU A 731 -20.92 15.08 18.80
C GLU A 731 -19.70 14.43 19.49
N TRP A 732 -19.94 13.58 20.50
CA TRP A 732 -18.95 13.01 21.42
C TRP A 732 -17.76 12.32 20.75
N PHE A 733 -18.02 11.67 19.62
CA PHE A 733 -17.05 10.85 18.89
C PHE A 733 -16.55 11.53 17.60
N ARG A 734 -16.80 12.83 17.41
CA ARG A 734 -16.12 13.58 16.33
C ARG A 734 -14.65 13.86 16.67
N PHE A 735 -13.87 14.14 15.63
CA PHE A 735 -12.41 14.26 15.69
C PHE A 735 -11.90 15.11 16.86
N ALA A 736 -10.79 14.69 17.46
CA ALA A 736 -10.26 15.24 18.72
C ALA A 736 -9.61 16.65 18.62
N TRP A 737 -9.90 17.42 17.59
CA TRP A 737 -9.35 18.76 17.41
C TRP A 737 -10.24 19.81 18.08
N ASN A 738 -9.70 20.46 19.10
CA ASN A 738 -10.34 21.55 19.82
C ASN A 738 -10.02 22.89 19.13
N ILE A 739 -10.67 23.16 18.00
CA ILE A 739 -10.44 24.37 17.19
C ILE A 739 -11.73 25.20 17.18
N PRO A 740 -11.68 26.56 17.26
CA PRO A 740 -12.86 27.40 17.12
C PRO A 740 -13.72 27.02 15.92
N GLY A 741 -15.04 26.90 16.12
CA GLY A 741 -16.01 26.47 15.10
C GLY A 741 -16.35 24.97 15.11
N THR A 742 -15.53 24.13 15.75
CA THR A 742 -15.80 22.68 15.87
C THR A 742 -16.80 22.35 16.99
N GLY A 743 -17.46 21.19 16.89
CA GLY A 743 -18.35 20.68 17.94
C GLY A 743 -17.62 20.46 19.27
N VAL A 744 -16.42 19.88 19.24
CA VAL A 744 -15.58 19.66 20.43
C VAL A 744 -15.24 20.98 21.13
N TYR A 745 -14.94 22.05 20.39
CA TYR A 745 -14.70 23.37 20.98
C TYR A 745 -15.93 23.92 21.71
N ARG A 746 -17.12 23.80 21.12
CA ARG A 746 -18.38 24.21 21.77
C ARG A 746 -18.62 23.41 23.05
N MET A 747 -18.41 22.09 23.02
CA MET A 747 -18.56 21.22 24.19
C MET A 747 -17.59 21.58 25.32
N VAL A 748 -16.32 21.82 25.01
CA VAL A 748 -15.32 22.23 26.04
C VAL A 748 -15.69 23.59 26.64
N LYS A 749 -16.18 24.54 25.84
CA LYS A 749 -16.64 25.83 26.35
C LYS A 749 -17.87 25.69 27.26
N ALA A 750 -18.84 24.86 26.87
CA ALA A 750 -20.02 24.56 27.68
C ALA A 750 -19.62 23.87 28.99
N ARG A 751 -18.74 22.86 28.95
CA ARG A 751 -18.16 22.23 30.15
C ARG A 751 -17.57 23.26 31.10
N ASN A 752 -16.72 24.15 30.62
CA ASN A 752 -16.06 25.13 31.49
C ASN A 752 -17.05 26.08 32.16
N ARG A 753 -18.12 26.48 31.45
CA ARG A 753 -19.22 27.27 32.03
C ARG A 753 -19.98 26.48 33.09
N MET A 754 -20.32 25.22 32.81
CA MET A 754 -21.01 24.35 33.76
C MET A 754 -20.22 24.11 35.03
N ILE A 755 -18.93 23.74 34.90
CA ILE A 755 -18.04 23.56 36.04
C ILE A 755 -17.96 24.85 36.87
N LYS A 756 -17.92 26.03 36.22
CA LYS A 756 -17.94 27.31 36.90
C LYS A 756 -19.23 27.52 37.70
N VAL A 757 -20.41 27.34 37.08
CA VAL A 757 -21.72 27.49 37.74
C VAL A 757 -21.86 26.52 38.90
N LEU A 758 -21.48 25.25 38.71
CA LEU A 758 -21.49 24.25 39.79
C LEU A 758 -20.57 24.69 40.94
N LYS A 759 -19.32 25.08 40.65
CA LYS A 759 -18.37 25.51 41.69
C LYS A 759 -18.84 26.75 42.44
N GLU A 760 -19.37 27.76 41.74
CA GLU A 760 -19.89 28.99 42.35
C GLU A 760 -21.11 28.70 43.24
N THR A 761 -22.03 27.85 42.78
CA THR A 761 -23.20 27.43 43.58
C THR A 761 -22.76 26.75 44.87
N VAL A 762 -21.77 25.85 44.82
CA VAL A 762 -21.25 25.14 46.00
C VAL A 762 -20.57 26.08 46.97
N LEU A 763 -19.71 26.98 46.48
CA LEU A 763 -19.01 27.94 47.31
C LEU A 763 -19.98 28.88 48.02
N LYS A 764 -20.99 29.38 47.30
CA LYS A 764 -22.02 30.26 47.85
C LYS A 764 -22.81 29.58 48.96
N LYS A 765 -23.28 28.35 48.75
CA LYS A 765 -24.02 27.59 49.77
C LYS A 765 -23.18 27.24 50.99
N ARG A 766 -21.90 26.90 50.80
CA ARG A 766 -20.97 26.71 51.93
C ARG A 766 -20.77 27.99 52.74
N ALA A 767 -20.72 29.15 52.08
CA ALA A 767 -20.52 30.44 52.73
C ALA A 767 -21.79 30.95 53.44
N SER A 768 -22.99 30.70 52.88
CA SER A 768 -24.26 31.13 53.47
C SER A 768 -24.80 30.18 54.55
N GLY A 769 -24.21 29.00 54.72
CA GLY A 769 -24.71 27.97 55.64
C GLY A 769 -26.00 27.30 55.16
N GLU A 770 -26.40 27.54 53.90
CA GLU A 770 -27.54 26.89 53.27
C GLU A 770 -27.31 25.37 53.15
N GLU A 771 -28.41 24.63 53.27
CA GLU A 771 -28.36 23.17 53.20
C GLU A 771 -27.93 22.73 51.78
N LEU A 772 -26.73 22.15 51.71
CA LEU A 772 -26.28 21.43 50.52
C LEU A 772 -27.15 20.18 50.32
N GLY A 773 -27.45 19.83 49.07
CA GLY A 773 -28.23 18.63 48.75
C GLY A 773 -27.60 17.37 49.35
N GLU A 774 -28.42 16.35 49.62
CA GLU A 774 -28.01 15.12 50.33
C GLU A 774 -26.75 14.47 49.72
N VAL A 775 -26.61 14.53 48.40
CA VAL A 775 -25.44 13.98 47.69
C VAL A 775 -24.16 14.73 48.05
N PHE A 776 -24.21 16.04 48.22
CA PHE A 776 -23.07 16.82 48.69
C PHE A 776 -22.70 16.48 50.13
N LYS A 777 -23.69 16.28 51.00
CA LYS A 777 -23.42 15.87 52.39
C LYS A 777 -22.68 14.54 52.44
N THR A 778 -23.07 13.57 51.59
CA THR A 778 -22.39 12.27 51.50
C THR A 778 -21.03 12.34 50.78
N ILE A 779 -20.84 13.26 49.83
CA ILE A 779 -19.53 13.52 49.19
C ILE A 779 -18.54 14.17 50.19
N PHE A 780 -19.04 14.98 51.12
CA PHE A 780 -18.22 15.85 51.98
C PHE A 780 -18.29 15.55 53.50
N GLY A 781 -19.08 14.59 53.99
CA GLY A 781 -19.14 14.19 55.42
C GLY A 781 -18.96 12.67 55.59
N ASP A 782 -18.29 12.14 56.63
CA ASP A 782 -17.89 12.69 57.94
C ASP A 782 -16.46 13.27 58.01
N THR A 783 -16.36 14.57 58.29
CA THR A 783 -15.12 15.30 58.63
C THR A 783 -14.86 15.36 60.14
N GLU A 784 -15.07 14.27 60.88
CA GLU A 784 -14.64 14.19 62.29
C GLU A 784 -13.15 13.80 62.47
N ARG A 785 -12.37 13.63 61.39
CA ARG A 785 -10.94 13.22 61.47
C ARG A 785 -9.94 14.04 60.63
N GLY A 786 -10.22 15.33 60.39
CA GLY A 786 -9.16 16.30 60.05
C GLY A 786 -8.53 16.26 58.65
N ALA A 787 -9.11 15.57 57.65
CA ALA A 787 -8.70 15.71 56.25
C ALA A 787 -9.90 15.62 55.30
N GLU A 788 -10.08 16.59 54.39
CA GLU A 788 -11.05 16.46 53.28
C GLU A 788 -10.66 15.25 52.41
N THR A 789 -11.56 14.25 52.29
CA THR A 789 -11.32 13.03 51.49
C THR A 789 -11.41 13.27 49.98
N ILE A 790 -12.14 14.30 49.53
CA ILE A 790 -12.28 14.70 48.13
C ILE A 790 -12.23 16.23 48.03
N SER A 791 -11.38 16.78 47.14
CA SER A 791 -11.31 18.22 46.90
C SER A 791 -12.57 18.78 46.23
N LEU A 792 -12.86 20.07 46.43
CA LEU A 792 -13.97 20.76 45.77
C LEU A 792 -13.94 20.61 44.23
N GLU A 793 -12.76 20.69 43.63
CA GLU A 793 -12.56 20.46 42.20
C GLU A 793 -13.01 19.06 41.80
N SER A 794 -12.55 18.03 42.53
CA SER A 794 -12.85 16.63 42.23
C SER A 794 -14.34 16.31 42.38
N ALA A 795 -14.99 16.87 43.40
CA ALA A 795 -16.43 16.75 43.60
C ALA A 795 -17.22 17.42 42.47
N THR A 796 -16.81 18.62 42.05
CA THR A 796 -17.46 19.34 40.94
C THR A 796 -17.33 18.56 39.62
N GLU A 797 -16.15 17.99 39.34
CA GLU A 797 -15.95 17.14 38.16
C GLU A 797 -16.76 15.84 38.21
N TYR A 798 -16.89 15.22 39.39
CA TYR A 798 -17.75 14.06 39.61
C TYR A 798 -19.21 14.36 39.31
N ILE A 799 -19.73 15.47 39.84
CA ILE A 799 -21.13 15.89 39.63
C ILE A 799 -21.39 16.17 38.16
N PHE A 800 -20.52 16.95 37.51
CA PHE A 800 -20.64 17.20 36.07
C PHE A 800 -20.72 15.90 35.27
N THR A 801 -19.88 14.93 35.61
CA THR A 801 -19.80 13.64 34.91
C THR A 801 -21.04 12.78 35.17
N LEU A 802 -21.54 12.76 36.40
CA LEU A 802 -22.76 12.05 36.76
C LEU A 802 -23.96 12.56 35.94
N PHE A 803 -24.14 13.88 35.87
CA PHE A 803 -25.22 14.49 35.09
C PHE A 803 -25.07 14.22 33.60
N LEU A 804 -23.85 14.40 33.06
CA LEU A 804 -23.57 14.17 31.65
C LEU A 804 -23.90 12.72 31.24
N LEU A 805 -23.47 11.73 32.03
CA LEU A 805 -23.71 10.32 31.73
C LEU A 805 -25.21 9.95 31.83
N ALA A 806 -25.91 10.45 32.85
CA ALA A 806 -27.34 10.19 33.04
C ALA A 806 -28.20 10.80 31.94
N ASN A 807 -27.89 12.04 31.53
CA ASN A 807 -28.70 12.82 30.60
C ASN A 807 -28.47 12.47 29.11
N GLU A 808 -27.33 11.89 28.75
CA GLU A 808 -27.03 11.65 27.32
C GLU A 808 -27.37 10.23 26.87
N THR A 809 -27.39 9.27 27.80
CA THR A 809 -27.72 7.87 27.49
C THR A 809 -29.22 7.59 27.63
N THR A 810 -29.81 7.88 28.80
CA THR A 810 -31.18 7.51 29.15
C THR A 810 -32.23 8.08 28.19
N PRO A 811 -32.25 9.39 27.87
CA PRO A 811 -33.26 9.96 26.97
C PRO A 811 -33.23 9.37 25.57
N MET A 812 -32.03 9.04 25.06
CA MET A 812 -31.88 8.45 23.73
C MET A 812 -32.36 7.01 23.66
N VAL A 813 -32.04 6.21 24.69
CA VAL A 813 -32.51 4.82 24.81
C VAL A 813 -34.03 4.79 24.99
N LEU A 814 -34.59 5.68 25.82
CA LEU A 814 -36.03 5.79 26.02
C LEU A 814 -36.74 6.23 24.73
N ALA A 815 -36.25 7.25 24.02
CA ALA A 815 -36.82 7.65 22.73
C ALA A 815 -36.81 6.52 21.69
N ALA A 816 -35.71 5.75 21.62
CA ALA A 816 -35.65 4.55 20.77
C ALA A 816 -36.65 3.48 21.21
N THR A 817 -36.82 3.29 22.52
CA THR A 817 -37.80 2.35 23.11
C THR A 817 -39.23 2.74 22.77
N ILE A 818 -39.59 4.03 22.90
CA ILE A 818 -40.91 4.54 22.52
C ILE A 818 -41.16 4.33 21.02
N LYS A 819 -40.14 4.52 20.16
CA LYS A 819 -40.28 4.21 18.73
C LYS A 819 -40.52 2.72 18.48
N LEU A 820 -39.78 1.83 19.14
CA LEU A 820 -40.00 0.38 19.05
C LEU A 820 -41.40 -0.02 19.50
N ILE A 821 -41.93 0.58 20.57
CA ILE A 821 -43.31 0.37 21.03
C ILE A 821 -44.31 0.89 19.98
N SER A 822 -44.09 2.09 19.43
CA SER A 822 -44.96 2.70 18.42
C SER A 822 -45.06 1.86 17.14
N ASP A 823 -44.01 1.15 16.77
CA ASP A 823 -43.97 0.29 15.60
C ASP A 823 -44.60 -1.10 15.85
N ASN A 824 -44.93 -1.43 17.10
CA ASN A 824 -45.42 -2.74 17.52
C ASN A 824 -46.74 -2.61 18.30
N PRO A 825 -47.89 -2.50 17.60
CA PRO A 825 -49.19 -2.25 18.24
C PRO A 825 -49.60 -3.28 19.30
N LYS A 826 -49.22 -4.55 19.14
CA LYS A 826 -49.48 -5.60 20.13
C LYS A 826 -48.77 -5.33 21.46
N VAL A 827 -47.53 -4.82 21.39
CA VAL A 827 -46.75 -4.45 22.58
C VAL A 827 -47.38 -3.23 23.24
N MET A 828 -47.81 -2.23 22.45
CA MET A 828 -48.49 -1.05 22.98
C MET A 828 -49.80 -1.39 23.71
N GLN A 829 -50.62 -2.29 23.15
CA GLN A 829 -51.86 -2.74 23.78
C GLN A 829 -51.64 -3.49 25.08
N GLU A 830 -50.60 -4.33 25.15
CA GLU A 830 -50.28 -5.08 26.37
C GLU A 830 -49.73 -4.17 27.47
N LEU A 831 -48.92 -3.15 27.13
CA LEU A 831 -48.48 -2.11 28.07
C LEU A 831 -49.67 -1.30 28.61
N GLN A 832 -50.62 -0.94 27.74
CA GLN A 832 -51.84 -0.26 28.15
C GLN A 832 -52.64 -1.10 29.14
N ARG A 833 -52.83 -2.40 28.84
CA ARG A 833 -53.52 -3.33 29.75
C ARG A 833 -52.83 -3.44 31.11
N GLU A 834 -51.50 -3.62 31.15
CA GLU A 834 -50.74 -3.70 32.40
C GLU A 834 -50.92 -2.44 33.26
N HIS A 835 -50.76 -1.26 32.65
CA HIS A 835 -50.82 -0.01 33.40
C HIS A 835 -52.24 0.42 33.77
N GLU A 836 -53.26 0.12 32.96
CA GLU A 836 -54.67 0.25 33.34
C GLU A 836 -55.00 -0.62 34.55
N GLY A 837 -54.45 -1.84 34.62
CA GLY A 837 -54.56 -2.72 35.79
C GLY A 837 -54.01 -2.07 37.05
N ILE A 838 -52.78 -1.54 37.00
CA ILE A 838 -52.15 -0.86 38.16
C ILE A 838 -52.98 0.35 38.62
N VAL A 839 -53.49 1.15 37.69
CA VAL A 839 -54.33 2.31 38.03
C VAL A 839 -55.65 1.87 38.67
N ARG A 840 -56.30 0.84 38.13
CA ARG A 840 -57.55 0.27 38.65
C ARG A 840 -57.37 -0.27 40.07
N ASP A 841 -56.32 -1.07 40.30
CA ASP A 841 -56.00 -1.64 41.60
C ASP A 841 -55.81 -0.54 42.67
N LYS A 842 -55.16 0.56 42.31
CA LYS A 842 -54.99 1.72 43.22
C LYS A 842 -56.31 2.41 43.54
N ILE A 843 -57.18 2.58 42.55
CA ILE A 843 -58.51 3.18 42.73
C ILE A 843 -59.35 2.28 43.65
N GLU A 844 -59.37 0.97 43.41
CA GLU A 844 -60.13 0.00 44.20
C GLU A 844 -59.64 -0.08 45.65
N LYS A 845 -58.33 0.06 45.89
CA LYS A 845 -57.72 0.09 47.22
C LYS A 845 -57.76 1.46 47.92
N ASN A 846 -58.33 2.48 47.27
CA ASN A 846 -58.35 3.87 47.75
C ASN A 846 -56.95 4.41 48.10
N GLU A 847 -55.94 4.01 47.33
CA GLU A 847 -54.56 4.44 47.50
C GLU A 847 -54.28 5.78 46.78
N LYS A 848 -53.20 6.47 47.19
CA LYS A 848 -52.74 7.66 46.46
C LYS A 848 -52.33 7.29 45.03
N ALA A 849 -52.57 8.21 44.10
CA ALA A 849 -52.22 8.06 42.69
C ALA A 849 -50.70 8.07 42.39
N ASP A 850 -49.86 8.27 43.41
CA ASP A 850 -48.40 8.25 43.27
C ASP A 850 -47.89 6.81 43.18
N LEU A 851 -46.88 6.58 42.34
CA LEU A 851 -46.26 5.26 42.20
C LEU A 851 -45.41 4.91 43.42
N THR A 852 -45.58 3.69 43.92
CA THR A 852 -44.75 3.08 44.94
C THR A 852 -43.72 2.14 44.32
N TRP A 853 -42.76 1.70 45.13
CA TRP A 853 -41.78 0.70 44.69
C TRP A 853 -42.42 -0.67 44.40
N GLU A 854 -43.53 -1.01 45.07
CA GLU A 854 -44.25 -2.24 44.80
C GLU A 854 -44.98 -2.18 43.45
N ASP A 855 -45.52 -1.02 43.08
CA ASP A 855 -46.09 -0.79 41.75
C ASP A 855 -45.01 -0.93 40.67
N TYR A 856 -43.83 -0.36 40.87
CA TYR A 856 -42.71 -0.52 39.94
C TYR A 856 -42.33 -2.01 39.76
N LYS A 857 -42.30 -2.78 40.84
CA LYS A 857 -42.00 -4.23 40.77
C LYS A 857 -43.10 -5.05 40.09
N SER A 858 -44.35 -4.57 40.06
CA SER A 858 -45.45 -5.27 39.41
C SER A 858 -45.50 -5.06 37.89
N MET A 859 -44.77 -4.07 37.35
CA MET A 859 -44.66 -3.74 35.92
C MET A 859 -43.85 -4.80 35.13
N THR A 860 -44.35 -6.03 35.10
CA THR A 860 -43.64 -7.21 34.61
C THR A 860 -43.43 -7.13 33.09
N PHE A 861 -44.48 -6.86 32.32
CA PHE A 861 -44.41 -6.72 30.86
C PHE A 861 -43.61 -5.47 30.46
N THR A 862 -43.75 -4.36 31.18
CA THR A 862 -42.88 -3.18 30.99
C THR A 862 -41.40 -3.54 31.14
N MET A 863 -41.03 -4.36 32.12
CA MET A 863 -39.64 -4.81 32.26
C MET A 863 -39.19 -5.74 31.14
N MET A 864 -40.08 -6.56 30.58
CA MET A 864 -39.80 -7.33 29.36
C MET A 864 -39.52 -6.41 28.16
N VAL A 865 -40.33 -5.37 27.99
CA VAL A 865 -40.17 -4.34 26.94
C VAL A 865 -38.85 -3.58 27.11
N ILE A 866 -38.51 -3.18 28.34
CA ILE A 866 -37.25 -2.49 28.64
C ILE A 866 -36.06 -3.40 28.35
N ASN A 867 -36.09 -4.66 28.79
CA ASN A 867 -34.99 -5.59 28.56
C ASN A 867 -34.80 -5.90 27.07
N GLU A 868 -35.89 -6.04 26.31
CA GLU A 868 -35.79 -6.26 24.87
C GLU A 868 -35.28 -5.02 24.13
N SER A 869 -35.74 -3.83 24.53
CA SER A 869 -35.27 -2.57 23.96
C SER A 869 -33.78 -2.38 24.23
N LEU A 870 -33.33 -2.66 25.46
CA LEU A 870 -31.91 -2.62 25.81
C LEU A 870 -31.10 -3.66 25.04
N ARG A 871 -31.60 -4.89 24.84
CA ARG A 871 -30.92 -5.92 24.02
C ARG A 871 -30.66 -5.42 22.60
N ILE A 872 -31.69 -4.91 21.93
CA ILE A 872 -31.61 -4.51 20.51
C ILE A 872 -30.83 -3.20 20.34
N THR A 873 -31.01 -2.25 21.25
CA THR A 873 -30.37 -0.93 21.10
C THR A 873 -28.91 -0.91 21.55
N SER A 874 -28.45 -1.92 22.31
CA SER A 874 -27.08 -2.03 22.84
C SER A 874 -26.06 -2.61 21.85
N THR A 875 -26.00 -2.15 20.60
CA THR A 875 -24.94 -2.62 19.67
C THR A 875 -23.62 -1.84 19.79
N VAL A 876 -23.53 -0.86 20.69
CA VAL A 876 -22.27 -0.14 20.94
C VAL A 876 -21.25 -1.05 21.60
N PRO A 877 -19.93 -0.77 21.50
CA PRO A 877 -18.97 -1.51 22.31
C PRO A 877 -19.26 -1.27 23.79
N THR A 878 -19.76 -2.29 24.47
CA THR A 878 -20.08 -2.26 25.90
C THR A 878 -18.83 -2.45 26.76
N MET A 879 -17.71 -2.82 26.13
CA MET A 879 -16.41 -3.01 26.78
C MET A 879 -15.31 -2.21 26.08
N LEU A 880 -15.11 -0.97 26.55
CA LEU A 880 -14.00 -0.12 26.12
C LEU A 880 -12.87 -0.18 27.14
N ARG A 881 -11.70 -0.72 26.77
CA ARG A 881 -10.52 -0.84 27.65
C ARG A 881 -9.23 -0.41 26.98
N VAL A 882 -8.25 -0.02 27.77
CA VAL A 882 -6.84 0.00 27.35
C VAL A 882 -6.20 -1.29 27.85
N ILE A 883 -5.51 -2.00 26.96
CA ILE A 883 -4.80 -3.23 27.29
C ILE A 883 -3.58 -2.88 28.15
N GLY A 884 -3.54 -3.35 29.39
CA GLY A 884 -2.51 -3.00 30.37
C GLY A 884 -1.21 -3.79 30.21
N HIS A 885 -1.30 -5.03 29.74
CA HIS A 885 -0.17 -5.92 29.49
C HIS A 885 -0.43 -6.74 28.23
N GLU A 886 0.63 -7.25 27.61
CA GLU A 886 0.49 -8.11 26.43
C GLU A 886 -0.36 -9.33 26.75
N PHE A 887 -1.36 -9.60 25.90
CA PHE A 887 -2.38 -10.62 26.13
C PHE A 887 -2.37 -11.61 24.96
N LYS A 888 -2.23 -12.92 25.23
CA LYS A 888 -2.28 -13.97 24.21
C LYS A 888 -3.68 -14.54 24.10
N TYR A 889 -4.19 -14.65 22.87
CA TYR A 889 -5.49 -15.21 22.55
C TYR A 889 -5.40 -16.11 21.32
N GLY A 890 -5.47 -17.43 21.53
CA GLY A 890 -5.12 -18.40 20.49
C GLY A 890 -3.71 -18.13 19.95
N ASP A 891 -3.60 -18.01 18.63
CA ASP A 891 -2.33 -17.66 17.95
C ASP A 891 -2.01 -16.16 17.96
N TYR A 892 -2.90 -15.32 18.50
CA TYR A 892 -2.76 -13.88 18.41
C TYR A 892 -2.18 -13.26 19.68
N THR A 893 -1.39 -12.21 19.49
CA THR A 893 -0.86 -11.34 20.53
C THR A 893 -1.57 -9.99 20.45
N ILE A 894 -2.29 -9.63 21.51
CA ILE A 894 -2.90 -8.31 21.69
C ILE A 894 -1.91 -7.43 22.49
N PRO A 895 -1.33 -6.38 21.89
CA PRO A 895 -0.27 -5.63 22.57
C PRO A 895 -0.77 -4.68 23.66
N ALA A 896 0.07 -4.46 24.66
CA ALA A 896 -0.14 -3.42 25.66
C ALA A 896 -0.29 -2.02 25.04
N GLY A 897 -1.11 -1.17 25.66
CA GLY A 897 -1.38 0.20 25.24
C GLY A 897 -2.42 0.36 24.11
N TRP A 898 -2.91 -0.74 23.54
CA TRP A 898 -3.96 -0.68 22.51
C TRP A 898 -5.35 -0.51 23.14
N ILE A 899 -6.26 0.11 22.38
CA ILE A 899 -7.67 0.20 22.77
C ILE A 899 -8.35 -1.11 22.38
N PHE A 900 -9.12 -1.67 23.30
CA PHE A 900 -9.98 -2.82 23.07
C PHE A 900 -11.44 -2.38 23.06
N MET A 901 -12.19 -2.83 22.06
CA MET A 901 -13.62 -2.57 21.88
C MET A 901 -14.37 -3.90 21.76
N GLY A 902 -14.95 -4.35 22.87
CA GLY A 902 -15.80 -5.53 22.92
C GLY A 902 -17.26 -5.19 22.61
N TYR A 903 -17.80 -5.78 21.56
CA TYR A 903 -19.20 -5.66 21.16
C TYR A 903 -20.04 -6.79 21.77
N PRO A 904 -21.26 -6.52 22.27
CA PRO A 904 -22.16 -7.53 22.79
C PRO A 904 -22.90 -8.28 21.67
N TYR A 905 -22.15 -8.81 20.69
CA TYR A 905 -22.72 -9.57 19.56
C TYR A 905 -23.56 -10.76 19.98
N VAL A 906 -23.34 -11.25 21.20
CA VAL A 906 -24.17 -12.28 21.85
C VAL A 906 -25.66 -11.93 21.88
N HIS A 907 -26.02 -10.64 21.91
CA HIS A 907 -27.40 -10.16 21.81
C HIS A 907 -28.06 -10.51 20.48
N PHE A 908 -27.28 -10.70 19.42
CA PHE A 908 -27.75 -11.01 18.07
C PHE A 908 -27.41 -12.43 17.62
N ASN A 909 -26.92 -13.28 18.53
CA ASN A 909 -26.62 -14.67 18.22
C ASN A 909 -27.94 -15.47 18.10
N PRO A 910 -28.27 -16.04 16.93
CA PRO A 910 -29.49 -16.84 16.75
C PRO A 910 -29.53 -18.10 17.61
N GLU A 911 -28.39 -18.59 18.13
CA GLU A 911 -28.37 -19.71 19.09
C GLU A 911 -28.95 -19.33 20.46
N ASN A 912 -28.91 -18.04 20.82
CA ASN A 912 -29.39 -17.54 22.12
C ASN A 912 -30.78 -16.90 22.02
N TYR A 913 -31.13 -16.36 20.85
CA TYR A 913 -32.35 -15.58 20.63
C TYR A 913 -32.97 -15.95 19.28
N ASP A 914 -34.17 -16.52 19.32
CA ASP A 914 -34.98 -16.73 18.11
C ASP A 914 -35.36 -15.39 17.48
N ASP A 915 -35.24 -15.30 16.16
CA ASP A 915 -35.27 -14.06 15.36
C ASP A 915 -34.63 -12.86 16.10
N PRO A 916 -33.28 -12.81 16.19
CA PRO A 916 -32.59 -11.86 17.05
C PRO A 916 -32.77 -10.40 16.65
N LEU A 917 -33.20 -10.12 15.42
CA LEU A 917 -33.45 -8.75 14.92
C LEU A 917 -34.88 -8.29 15.18
N ALA A 918 -35.82 -9.19 15.47
CA ALA A 918 -37.18 -8.82 15.82
C ALA A 918 -37.27 -8.29 17.25
N PHE A 919 -38.00 -7.18 17.41
CA PHE A 919 -38.39 -6.65 18.71
C PHE A 919 -39.51 -7.50 19.30
N ASN A 920 -39.15 -8.41 20.21
CA ASN A 920 -40.08 -9.36 20.83
C ASN A 920 -39.91 -9.38 22.35
N PRO A 921 -40.69 -8.58 23.12
CA PRO A 921 -40.65 -8.58 24.58
C PRO A 921 -40.97 -9.94 25.23
N TRP A 922 -41.88 -10.73 24.64
CA TRP A 922 -42.30 -12.03 25.20
C TRP A 922 -41.16 -13.05 25.34
N ARG A 923 -40.01 -12.86 24.67
CA ARG A 923 -38.83 -13.71 24.88
C ARG A 923 -38.24 -13.65 26.29
N TRP A 924 -38.67 -12.66 27.08
CA TRP A 924 -38.29 -12.45 28.47
C TRP A 924 -39.27 -13.09 29.46
N GLU A 925 -40.37 -13.67 28.98
CA GLU A 925 -41.32 -14.40 29.80
C GLU A 925 -40.65 -15.57 30.52
N GLY A 926 -40.93 -15.71 31.82
CA GLY A 926 -40.34 -16.72 32.69
C GLY A 926 -38.85 -16.54 33.00
N LYS A 927 -38.19 -15.45 32.57
CA LYS A 927 -36.78 -15.15 32.86
C LYS A 927 -36.63 -14.18 34.04
N ASP A 928 -35.43 -14.12 34.61
CA ASP A 928 -35.09 -13.11 35.60
C ASP A 928 -35.01 -11.72 34.96
N LEU A 929 -36.04 -10.91 35.18
CA LEU A 929 -36.17 -9.55 34.65
C LEU A 929 -35.28 -8.54 35.39
N SER A 930 -34.80 -8.89 36.59
CA SER A 930 -33.95 -8.01 37.42
C SER A 930 -32.49 -8.03 36.97
N ALA A 931 -32.07 -9.03 36.18
CA ALA A 931 -30.70 -9.17 35.72
C ALA A 931 -30.23 -7.93 34.91
N ASN A 932 -29.11 -7.35 35.34
CA ASN A 932 -28.42 -6.26 34.63
C ASN A 932 -27.28 -6.78 33.73
N VAL A 933 -26.87 -8.03 33.93
CA VAL A 933 -25.78 -8.68 33.22
C VAL A 933 -25.95 -10.20 33.31
N SER A 934 -25.78 -10.91 32.20
CA SER A 934 -25.72 -12.38 32.13
C SER A 934 -24.75 -12.81 31.03
N LYS A 935 -24.51 -14.12 30.86
CA LYS A 935 -23.65 -14.62 29.77
C LYS A 935 -24.16 -14.24 28.37
N THR A 936 -25.47 -14.05 28.23
CA THR A 936 -26.13 -13.76 26.94
C THR A 936 -26.73 -12.37 26.86
N TYR A 937 -26.67 -11.58 27.94
CA TYR A 937 -27.29 -10.26 28.02
C TYR A 937 -26.41 -9.24 28.74
N LEU A 938 -25.84 -8.29 28.00
CA LEU A 938 -24.83 -7.33 28.47
C LEU A 938 -25.13 -5.86 28.11
N PRO A 939 -26.36 -5.34 28.28
CA PRO A 939 -26.70 -3.98 27.84
C PRO A 939 -25.93 -2.89 28.60
N PHE A 940 -25.53 -3.18 29.83
CA PHE A 940 -24.85 -2.24 30.73
C PHE A 940 -23.34 -2.49 30.87
N GLY A 941 -22.77 -3.34 29.99
CA GLY A 941 -21.38 -3.78 30.09
C GLY A 941 -21.16 -4.88 31.14
N SER A 942 -19.92 -5.04 31.60
CA SER A 942 -19.53 -6.12 32.52
C SER A 942 -18.28 -5.77 33.34
N GLY A 943 -17.99 -6.60 34.34
CA GLY A 943 -16.82 -6.52 35.20
C GLY A 943 -16.85 -5.30 36.14
N SER A 944 -15.66 -4.82 36.51
CA SER A 944 -15.51 -3.71 37.48
C SER A 944 -16.08 -2.37 37.00
N ARG A 945 -16.52 -2.27 35.74
CA ARG A 945 -17.15 -1.08 35.14
C ARG A 945 -18.54 -1.35 34.57
N LEU A 946 -19.26 -2.37 35.06
CA LEU A 946 -20.70 -2.52 34.83
C LEU A 946 -21.41 -1.20 35.19
N CYS A 947 -22.39 -0.74 34.42
CA CYS A 947 -23.08 0.53 34.71
C CYS A 947 -23.58 0.59 36.17
N VAL A 948 -23.23 1.65 36.89
CA VAL A 948 -23.70 1.87 38.27
C VAL A 948 -25.13 2.43 38.31
N GLY A 949 -25.58 3.06 37.21
CA GLY A 949 -26.93 3.63 37.08
C GLY A 949 -27.94 2.72 36.37
N ALA A 950 -27.67 1.42 36.24
CA ALA A 950 -28.54 0.50 35.49
C ALA A 950 -29.99 0.49 36.02
N GLU A 951 -30.15 0.43 37.34
CA GLU A 951 -31.47 0.48 38.00
C GLU A 951 -32.15 1.84 37.81
N PHE A 952 -31.39 2.93 37.86
CA PHE A 952 -31.93 4.28 37.64
C PHE A 952 -32.48 4.43 36.22
N VAL A 953 -31.77 3.91 35.20
CA VAL A 953 -32.22 3.91 33.81
C VAL A 953 -33.51 3.10 33.65
N LYS A 954 -33.57 1.88 34.20
CA LYS A 954 -34.76 1.02 34.13
C LYS A 954 -35.97 1.68 34.80
N LEU A 955 -35.78 2.28 35.98
CA LEU A 955 -36.84 3.00 36.70
C LEU A 955 -37.36 4.21 35.91
N GLN A 956 -36.47 5.03 35.35
CA GLN A 956 -36.84 6.19 34.51
C GLN A 956 -37.67 5.74 33.29
N MET A 957 -37.24 4.68 32.61
CA MET A 957 -37.97 4.13 31.47
C MET A 957 -39.35 3.61 31.88
N ALA A 958 -39.44 2.84 32.96
CA ALA A 958 -40.69 2.25 33.43
C ALA A 958 -41.72 3.31 33.83
N ILE A 959 -41.32 4.33 34.60
CA ILE A 959 -42.21 5.42 35.03
C ILE A 959 -42.68 6.25 33.83
N PHE A 960 -41.79 6.53 32.88
CA PHE A 960 -42.17 7.27 31.67
C PHE A 960 -43.17 6.47 30.83
N ILE A 961 -42.92 5.17 30.61
CA ILE A 961 -43.82 4.28 29.87
C ILE A 961 -45.18 4.17 30.58
N HIS A 962 -45.18 4.05 31.91
CA HIS A 962 -46.40 4.03 32.71
C HIS A 962 -47.28 5.25 32.44
N HIS A 963 -46.72 6.46 32.57
CA HIS A 963 -47.49 7.68 32.37
C HIS A 963 -47.89 7.90 30.92
N LEU A 964 -47.02 7.57 29.96
CA LEU A 964 -47.34 7.69 28.54
C LEU A 964 -48.45 6.73 28.11
N SER A 965 -48.49 5.51 28.68
CA SER A 965 -49.49 4.48 28.36
C SER A 965 -50.92 4.87 28.75
N ARG A 966 -51.10 5.91 29.56
CA ARG A 966 -52.41 6.45 29.97
C ARG A 966 -53.03 7.41 28.95
N TYR A 967 -52.33 7.69 27.86
CA TYR A 967 -52.76 8.60 26.81
C TYR A 967 -52.85 7.87 25.48
N ARG A 968 -53.62 8.44 24.54
CA ARG A 968 -53.52 8.04 23.13
C ARG A 968 -52.35 8.79 22.53
N TRP A 969 -51.39 8.04 21.99
CA TRP A 969 -50.21 8.64 21.39
C TRP A 969 -49.75 7.89 20.14
N SER A 970 -49.01 8.59 19.29
CA SER A 970 -48.33 8.00 18.14
C SER A 970 -47.04 8.73 17.81
N MET A 971 -46.06 8.00 17.29
CA MET A 971 -44.84 8.55 16.75
C MET A 971 -44.85 8.42 15.22
N LYS A 972 -44.28 9.39 14.50
CA LYS A 972 -44.22 9.32 13.03
C LYS A 972 -43.49 8.05 12.58
N THR A 973 -44.10 7.30 11.67
CA THR A 973 -43.55 6.04 11.15
C THR A 973 -42.16 6.23 10.57
N GLU A 974 -41.94 7.33 9.85
CA GLU A 974 -40.68 7.67 9.20
C GLU A 974 -39.59 8.23 10.13
N THR A 975 -39.74 8.19 11.45
CA THR A 975 -38.68 8.63 12.37
C THR A 975 -37.61 7.53 12.45
N PRO A 976 -36.42 7.68 11.81
CA PRO A 976 -35.45 6.61 11.81
C PRO A 976 -34.70 6.60 13.15
N VAL A 977 -34.52 5.41 13.73
CA VAL A 977 -33.59 5.22 14.84
C VAL A 977 -32.27 4.78 14.24
N LEU A 978 -31.33 5.73 14.13
CA LEU A 978 -30.02 5.47 13.54
C LEU A 978 -28.96 5.34 14.62
N ARG A 979 -27.82 4.78 14.24
CA ARG A 979 -26.62 4.70 15.06
C ARG A 979 -25.41 5.18 14.30
N ARG A 980 -24.64 6.07 14.94
CA ARG A 980 -23.34 6.58 14.49
C ARG A 980 -22.38 6.58 15.67
N PHE A 981 -21.87 5.40 16.00
CA PHE A 981 -21.26 5.06 17.31
C PHE A 981 -22.22 5.18 18.51
N VAL A 982 -23.00 6.26 18.60
CA VAL A 982 -24.10 6.47 19.55
C VAL A 982 -25.46 6.42 18.83
N LEU A 983 -26.54 6.19 19.56
CA LEU A 983 -27.91 6.29 19.04
C LEU A 983 -28.22 7.73 18.62
N MET A 984 -29.03 7.89 17.57
CA MET A 984 -29.46 9.17 17.02
C MET A 984 -30.89 9.08 16.47
N LEU A 985 -31.69 10.10 16.73
CA LEU A 985 -32.99 10.30 16.07
C LEU A 985 -32.91 11.63 15.28
N PRO A 986 -32.44 11.59 14.02
CA PRO A 986 -32.15 12.82 13.25
C PRO A 986 -33.40 13.63 12.90
N ARG A 987 -34.60 13.03 12.99
CA ARG A 987 -35.90 13.71 12.77
C ARG A 987 -36.60 14.08 14.09
N GLY A 988 -35.87 14.09 15.20
CA GLY A 988 -36.42 14.37 16.53
C GLY A 988 -37.11 13.16 17.17
N SER A 989 -37.67 13.39 18.36
CA SER A 989 -38.33 12.38 19.19
C SER A 989 -39.77 12.77 19.55
N ASP A 990 -40.43 13.48 18.65
CA ASP A 990 -41.79 13.99 18.85
C ASP A 990 -42.84 12.88 18.83
N VAL A 991 -43.69 12.89 19.84
CA VAL A 991 -44.88 12.06 19.98
C VAL A 991 -46.11 12.97 19.96
N GLN A 992 -47.06 12.67 19.08
CA GLN A 992 -48.39 13.26 19.15
C GLN A 992 -49.15 12.56 20.27
N ILE A 993 -49.69 13.33 21.20
CA ILE A 993 -50.29 12.81 22.43
C ILE A 993 -51.60 13.56 22.73
N SER A 994 -52.63 12.83 23.15
CA SER A 994 -53.95 13.38 23.47
C SER A 994 -54.60 12.62 24.64
N GLU A 995 -55.43 13.32 25.42
CA GLU A 995 -56.28 12.69 26.44
C GLU A 995 -57.32 11.80 25.75
N ASP A 996 -57.60 10.63 26.32
CA ASP A 996 -58.60 9.72 25.78
C ASP A 996 -59.99 10.36 25.95
N THR A 997 -60.69 10.63 24.84
CA THR A 997 -62.03 11.24 24.82
C THR A 997 -63.13 10.26 25.23
N LYS A 998 -62.88 9.41 26.23
CA LYS A 998 -63.86 8.53 26.87
C LYS A 998 -63.87 8.70 28.38
N THR A 999 -64.22 9.91 28.81
CA THR A 999 -64.99 10.10 30.05
C THR A 999 -66.29 10.78 29.68
N GLY A 1000 -67.27 9.95 29.36
CA GLY A 1000 -68.70 10.23 29.37
C GLY A 1000 -69.35 9.06 30.08
#